data_AF-A0A6I6FSN3-F1
#
_entry.id   AF-A0A6I6FSN3-F1
#
_cell.length_a   1.000
_cell.length_b   1.000
_cell.length_c   1.000
_cell.angle_alpha   90.00
_cell.angle_beta   90.00
_cell.angle_gamma   90.00
#
_symmetry.space_group_name_H-M   'P 1'
#
loop_
_entity.id
_entity.type
_entity.pdbx_description
1 polymer ?
#
loop_
_entity_poly.entity_id
_entity_poly.type
_entity_poly.pdbx_seq_one_letter_code
_entity_poly.pdbx_strand_id
1 'polypeptide(L)'
;MPGNLLTWVDVDEHCTSLAVAGRWPDWLREANAWWDGIELTIDSGVSDEDVLAWLDTAFGRGSVIGSADGPVLVLDRPQLMEREGLPVRIYPADDFSPGFRPPLLVERRITEALGSPLPRPAEDGFAGGTQVVAFHSFKGGVGRTVHAVAFADLLAQRGRGVLLVDADLEAPGVSWMHQAQGGACDIAYDDLLALLHGSTGGDGARAVAIAAGYLVNQETIRHKNGGRLVILPTSRRTRLGPPRIEPAQLLTPDRSRYFLTESLAELASVAGLDTVVVDLRAGASELSAPILLDPRVHRTFVTTLSSQSLDGTERMIRQLGDKAVAITGQDPEPAVVVTQYRQDRHAAEVDKARLQLSQALEAMRAAPTPGTGETTKPGDTSDVDASVLTEPVFSPFREELLALPQTWDEVVEVTRRLGIGESLAETLPILSDAEPAPEGGAAEGLETRRTALHRRARSLVFAERTGLDNGLGFLSTAPLRRLVGDNRTSLPVTVVVGAKGSGKTFTYARMCAAGSWERFAAGAGEEVRVDAPVVPVLDPANMEQPGEGISPQQLRDRAAGGQGAGRLEITGVLESVLNDPAGRENLADWRRAWLRCMAVALAGPEVIDEDPEQVLLQRSHTRQALFVFDGLEDFFQALEGEAKRVALRALFTEVPDWLRSFRGRPFGTVIFVRSDLVRFAVRQNLGQFLDRYDPYALRWDSQEALRLALWVATTAKAVPQADGDLMDYSWERLVQALVPVWGVKMGRKNSREARSDRWVPAALGDFNDQVQARDVVRFIRDAAEFSQNDQDWQDRLLTPSAMRQALVKGSQEKLDELRQENPAVGELLLSVGRHADDVVMPFNAEDVGLDANAITRLREAGALDRDSDGLYRLPEIYRHALGFRTRGRVRVIRP
;
A
#
# COMPACT_ATOMS: atom_id res chain seq x y z
N MET A 1 7.56 21.42 0.95
CA MET A 1 7.53 20.77 2.27
C MET A 1 8.44 19.57 2.22
N PRO A 2 9.26 19.33 3.26
CA PRO A 2 9.84 18.01 3.47
C PRO A 2 8.71 17.00 3.72
N GLY A 3 8.97 15.71 3.47
CA GLY A 3 8.07 14.63 3.83
C GLY A 3 8.00 14.44 5.35
N ASN A 4 7.90 13.19 5.82
CA ASN A 4 7.99 12.91 7.25
C ASN A 4 9.34 13.41 7.81
N LEU A 5 9.29 14.11 8.94
CA LEU A 5 10.40 14.77 9.62
C LEU A 5 10.56 14.02 10.93
N LEU A 6 11.15 12.83 10.83
CA LEU A 6 11.22 11.87 11.92
C LEU A 6 12.36 12.22 12.87
N THR A 7 13.46 12.74 12.31
CA THR A 7 14.72 12.96 13.02
C THR A 7 15.40 14.28 12.64
N TRP A 8 16.45 14.64 13.36
CA TRP A 8 17.32 15.76 13.03
C TRP A 8 18.00 15.63 11.65
N VAL A 9 18.18 14.39 11.16
CA VAL A 9 18.74 14.13 9.83
C VAL A 9 17.83 14.69 8.73
N ASP A 10 16.51 14.56 8.91
CA ASP A 10 15.54 15.12 7.96
C ASP A 10 15.61 16.65 7.93
N VAL A 11 15.84 17.26 9.09
CA VAL A 11 15.97 18.71 9.25
C VAL A 11 17.21 19.21 8.52
N ASP A 12 18.36 18.58 8.78
CA ASP A 12 19.62 18.87 8.12
C ASP A 12 19.52 18.72 6.58
N GLU A 13 18.88 17.64 6.11
CA GLU A 13 18.68 17.40 4.69
C GLU A 13 17.77 18.45 4.04
N HIS A 14 16.70 18.84 4.72
CA HIS A 14 15.80 19.86 4.20
C HIS A 14 16.46 21.24 4.17
N CYS A 15 17.21 21.62 5.21
CA CYS A 15 18.04 22.82 5.20
C CYS A 15 19.03 22.82 4.03
N THR A 16 19.72 21.70 3.80
CA THR A 16 20.62 21.52 2.65
C THR A 16 19.89 21.64 1.31
N SER A 17 18.66 21.12 1.21
CA SER A 17 17.84 21.23 0.00
C SER A 17 17.40 22.68 -0.27
N LEU A 18 17.02 23.43 0.78
CA LEU A 18 16.70 24.86 0.67
C LEU A 18 17.91 25.67 0.21
N ALA A 19 19.08 25.36 0.77
CA ALA A 19 20.36 25.96 0.41
C ALA A 19 20.68 25.83 -1.08
N VAL A 20 20.73 24.58 -1.55
CA VAL A 20 21.09 24.25 -2.92
C VAL A 20 20.07 24.82 -3.90
N ALA A 21 18.81 24.94 -3.49
CA ALA A 21 17.76 25.54 -4.30
C ALA A 21 17.72 27.08 -4.27
N GLY A 22 18.60 27.74 -3.51
CA GLY A 22 18.59 29.21 -3.36
C GLY A 22 17.32 29.75 -2.68
N ARG A 23 16.66 28.92 -1.85
CA ARG A 23 15.47 29.29 -1.05
C ARG A 23 15.83 29.64 0.40
N TRP A 24 17.10 29.88 0.66
CA TRP A 24 17.65 30.33 1.93
C TRP A 24 17.41 31.85 2.07
N PRO A 25 16.83 32.36 3.18
CA PRO A 25 16.73 33.80 3.38
C PRO A 25 18.12 34.45 3.46
N ASP A 26 18.27 35.66 2.92
CA ASP A 26 19.56 36.37 2.88
C ASP A 26 20.12 36.66 4.28
N TRP A 27 19.26 36.72 5.29
CA TRP A 27 19.60 36.95 6.68
C TRP A 27 20.03 35.69 7.45
N LEU A 28 19.78 34.49 6.93
CA LEU A 28 20.13 33.24 7.58
C LEU A 28 21.53 32.79 7.16
N ARG A 29 22.47 32.81 8.09
CA ARG A 29 23.90 32.56 7.84
C ARG A 29 24.28 31.08 7.97
N GLU A 30 23.73 30.40 8.97
CA GLU A 30 23.98 28.98 9.23
C GLU A 30 22.73 28.33 9.82
N ALA A 31 22.48 27.08 9.46
CA ALA A 31 21.53 26.21 10.15
C ALA A 31 22.22 24.87 10.43
N ASN A 32 22.25 24.47 11.70
CA ASN A 32 22.92 23.26 12.16
C ASN A 32 21.93 22.43 12.99
N ALA A 33 21.54 21.27 12.48
CA ALA A 33 20.64 20.36 13.18
C ALA A 33 21.41 19.17 13.75
N TRP A 34 21.10 18.82 14.99
CA TRP A 34 21.66 17.66 15.69
C TRP A 34 20.58 16.99 16.56
N TRP A 35 20.90 15.86 17.19
CA TRP A 35 19.89 15.08 17.93
C TRP A 35 19.24 15.83 19.11
N ASP A 36 19.88 16.89 19.60
CA ASP A 36 19.47 17.71 20.75
C ASP A 36 18.93 19.10 20.39
N GLY A 37 18.83 19.46 19.10
CA GLY A 37 18.27 20.74 18.68
C GLY A 37 18.66 21.19 17.27
N ILE A 38 18.10 22.34 16.86
CA ILE A 38 18.52 23.11 15.70
C ILE A 38 19.03 24.47 16.13
N GLU A 39 20.22 24.82 15.65
CA GLU A 39 20.89 26.09 15.90
C GLU A 39 20.89 26.93 14.61
N LEU A 40 20.40 28.16 14.71
CA LEU A 40 20.31 29.10 13.60
C LEU A 40 21.14 30.33 13.89
N THR A 41 22.07 30.65 12.98
CA THR A 41 22.86 31.88 13.04
C THR A 41 22.26 32.90 12.06
N ILE A 42 21.85 34.08 12.56
CA ILE A 42 21.11 35.09 11.77
C ILE A 42 21.79 36.46 11.82
N ASP A 43 21.48 37.34 10.87
CA ASP A 43 21.89 38.74 10.93
C ASP A 43 21.31 39.46 12.15
N SER A 44 22.14 40.27 12.82
CA SER A 44 21.72 41.16 13.88
C SER A 44 20.65 42.15 13.38
N GLY A 45 19.43 42.03 13.91
CA GLY A 45 18.29 42.90 13.57
C GLY A 45 17.07 42.18 13.03
N VAL A 46 17.18 40.89 12.71
CA VAL A 46 16.02 40.04 12.42
C VAL A 46 15.34 39.63 13.72
N SER A 47 14.02 39.69 13.76
CA SER A 47 13.25 39.31 14.95
C SER A 47 13.08 37.79 15.05
N ASP A 48 13.04 37.26 16.28
CA ASP A 48 12.76 35.83 16.50
C ASP A 48 11.42 35.42 15.86
N GLU A 49 10.41 36.30 15.86
CA GLU A 49 9.11 36.05 15.25
C GLU A 49 9.22 35.79 13.74
N ASP A 50 10.03 36.59 13.03
CA ASP A 50 10.28 36.40 11.59
C ASP A 50 11.00 35.06 11.32
N VAL A 51 11.95 34.68 12.18
CA VAL A 51 12.67 33.41 12.08
C VAL A 51 11.72 32.23 12.27
N LEU A 52 10.88 32.28 13.31
CA LEU A 52 9.92 31.23 13.63
C LEU A 52 8.83 31.11 12.54
N ALA A 53 8.36 32.24 12.00
CA ALA A 53 7.40 32.25 10.89
C ALA A 53 8.02 31.66 9.60
N TRP A 54 9.30 31.95 9.34
CA TRP A 54 10.03 31.33 8.24
C TRP A 54 10.18 29.83 8.46
N LEU A 55 10.59 29.37 9.65
CA LEU A 55 10.70 27.95 9.98
C LEU A 55 9.37 27.22 9.80
N ASP A 56 8.28 27.79 10.30
CA ASP A 56 6.94 27.22 10.15
C ASP A 56 6.56 27.09 8.67
N THR A 57 6.86 28.11 7.86
CA THR A 57 6.60 28.04 6.41
C THR A 57 7.52 27.05 5.70
N ALA A 58 8.80 26.99 6.06
CA ALA A 58 9.82 26.18 5.40
C ALA A 58 9.63 24.68 5.66
N PHE A 59 9.22 24.31 6.87
CA PHE A 59 9.02 22.92 7.31
C PHE A 59 7.56 22.46 7.26
N GLY A 60 6.63 23.43 7.22
CA GLY A 60 5.21 23.26 6.95
C GLY A 60 4.32 23.81 8.05
N ARG A 61 3.09 24.24 7.71
CA ARG A 61 2.24 25.01 8.63
C ARG A 61 2.00 24.23 9.92
N GLY A 62 2.28 24.86 11.05
CA GLY A 62 2.19 24.26 12.38
C GLY A 62 3.38 23.37 12.78
N SER A 63 4.54 23.52 12.11
CA SER A 63 5.80 22.85 12.48
C SER A 63 6.50 23.52 13.65
N VAL A 64 6.22 24.80 13.93
CA VAL A 64 6.82 25.51 15.07
C VAL A 64 5.76 25.76 16.13
N ILE A 65 6.04 25.33 17.36
CA ILE A 65 5.19 25.60 18.51
C ILE A 65 5.99 26.31 19.61
N GLY A 66 5.36 27.29 20.26
CA GLY A 66 5.90 27.92 21.46
C GLY A 66 5.67 26.99 22.66
N SER A 67 6.75 26.50 23.29
CA SER A 67 6.68 25.75 24.55
C SER A 67 7.11 26.63 25.73
N ALA A 68 6.83 26.20 26.96
CA ALA A 68 7.28 26.90 28.18
C ALA A 68 8.83 27.01 28.26
N ASP A 69 9.53 26.09 27.60
CA ASP A 69 10.99 25.98 27.58
C ASP A 69 11.64 26.62 26.32
N GLY A 70 10.83 27.26 25.46
CA GLY A 70 11.27 27.90 24.21
C GLY A 70 10.59 27.32 22.95
N PRO A 71 10.86 27.88 21.77
CA PRO A 71 10.30 27.36 20.52
C PRO A 71 10.91 26.00 20.16
N VAL A 72 10.07 25.09 19.66
CA VAL A 72 10.52 23.79 19.15
C VAL A 72 10.03 23.55 17.72
N LEU A 73 10.87 22.91 16.91
CA LEU A 73 10.52 22.41 15.59
C LEU A 73 9.96 20.99 15.74
N VAL A 74 8.66 20.84 15.57
CA VAL A 74 7.91 19.60 15.79
C VAL A 74 8.37 18.51 14.82
N LEU A 75 8.75 17.36 15.38
CA LEU A 75 9.04 16.14 14.65
C LEU A 75 7.75 15.32 14.52
N ASP A 76 7.62 14.61 13.41
CA ASP A 76 6.49 13.71 13.21
C ASP A 76 6.59 12.51 14.15
N ARG A 77 5.46 12.16 14.75
CA ARG A 77 5.30 11.00 15.63
C ARG A 77 4.02 10.24 15.26
N PRO A 78 3.96 8.92 15.51
CA PRO A 78 2.72 8.16 15.44
C PRO A 78 1.67 8.77 16.39
N GLN A 79 0.39 8.65 16.04
CA GLN A 79 -0.68 9.43 16.68
C GLN A 79 -0.84 9.26 18.20
N LEU A 80 -0.47 8.10 18.72
CA LEU A 80 -0.57 7.77 20.15
C LEU A 80 0.63 8.27 20.96
N MET A 81 1.64 8.89 20.31
CA MET A 81 2.82 9.43 20.97
C MET A 81 2.73 10.95 21.10
N GLU A 82 3.24 11.46 22.22
CA GLU A 82 3.34 12.91 22.43
C GLU A 82 4.20 13.56 21.35
N ARG A 83 3.76 14.73 20.88
CA ARG A 83 4.51 15.53 19.92
C ARG A 83 5.77 16.05 20.61
N GLU A 84 6.91 15.68 20.06
CA GLU A 84 8.21 16.23 20.44
C GLU A 84 8.69 17.17 19.35
N GLY A 85 9.55 18.10 19.71
CA GLY A 85 10.24 18.93 18.74
C GLY A 85 11.70 19.10 19.12
N LEU A 86 12.51 19.43 18.11
CA LEU A 86 13.88 19.84 18.33
C LEU A 86 13.87 21.28 18.87
N PRO A 87 14.53 21.55 20.01
CA PRO A 87 14.70 22.92 20.50
C PRO A 87 15.31 23.81 19.41
N VAL A 88 14.70 24.97 19.18
CA VAL A 88 15.21 25.98 18.24
C VAL A 88 16.03 27.00 19.03
N ARG A 89 17.31 27.12 18.69
CA ARG A 89 18.23 28.11 19.28
C ARG A 89 18.64 29.12 18.23
N ILE A 90 18.46 30.40 18.52
CA ILE A 90 18.70 31.50 17.59
C ILE A 90 19.89 32.33 18.10
N TYR A 91 20.87 32.55 17.22
CA TYR A 91 22.10 33.27 17.52
C TYR A 91 22.28 34.45 16.54
N PRO A 92 22.07 35.71 16.97
CA PRO A 92 22.35 36.88 16.15
C PRO A 92 23.87 37.10 16.02
N ALA A 93 24.34 37.38 14.81
CA ALA A 93 25.74 37.66 14.50
C ALA A 93 25.88 38.73 13.41
N ASP A 94 26.64 39.80 13.71
CA ASP A 94 26.97 40.87 12.77
C ASP A 94 28.11 40.49 11.80
N ASP A 95 29.00 39.58 12.22
CA ASP A 95 30.11 39.06 11.43
C ASP A 95 30.11 37.54 11.53
N PHE A 96 29.86 36.85 10.41
CA PHE A 96 29.76 35.40 10.35
C PHE A 96 30.94 34.81 9.58
N SER A 97 31.73 33.99 10.29
CA SER A 97 32.67 33.06 9.69
C SER A 97 32.30 31.65 10.20
N PRO A 98 32.16 30.63 9.33
CA PRO A 98 31.69 29.29 9.71
C PRO A 98 32.62 28.53 10.69
N GLY A 99 33.66 29.18 11.22
CA GLY A 99 34.61 28.62 12.17
C GLY A 99 35.38 27.43 11.58
N PHE A 100 36.27 26.87 12.40
CA PHE A 100 36.90 25.58 12.12
C PHE A 100 36.29 24.56 13.07
N ARG A 101 35.66 23.50 12.53
CA ARG A 101 35.20 22.36 13.34
C ARG A 101 36.32 21.31 13.38
N PRO A 102 37.01 21.12 14.52
CA PRO A 102 38.03 20.08 14.62
C PRO A 102 37.36 18.70 14.54
N PRO A 103 37.95 17.72 13.83
CA PRO A 103 37.42 16.36 13.83
C PRO A 103 37.47 15.78 15.23
N LEU A 104 36.42 15.04 15.63
CA LEU A 104 36.41 14.33 16.89
C LEU A 104 37.41 13.16 16.80
N LEU A 105 38.52 13.26 17.51
CA LEU A 105 39.51 12.19 17.55
C LEU A 105 39.04 11.14 18.56
N VAL A 106 38.63 9.97 18.06
CA VAL A 106 38.38 8.81 18.92
C VAL A 106 39.73 8.24 19.36
N GLU A 107 39.97 8.15 20.67
CA GLU A 107 41.18 7.56 21.21
C GLU A 107 41.17 6.03 20.97
N ARG A 108 41.90 5.56 19.96
CA ARG A 108 42.05 4.12 19.70
C ARG A 108 43.00 3.50 20.72
N ARG A 109 42.46 2.77 21.69
CA ARG A 109 43.24 1.98 22.65
C ARG A 109 43.35 0.52 22.20
N ILE A 110 44.57 0.02 22.09
CA ILE A 110 44.85 -1.41 21.90
C ILE A 110 44.94 -2.02 23.31
N THR A 111 44.03 -2.93 23.64
CA THR A 111 44.01 -3.63 24.94
C THR A 111 44.04 -5.14 24.71
N GLU A 112 44.39 -5.90 25.75
CA GLU A 112 44.37 -7.37 25.72
C GLU A 112 42.98 -7.94 25.36
N ALA A 113 41.90 -7.18 25.62
CA ALA A 113 40.54 -7.55 25.24
C ALA A 113 40.37 -7.81 23.72
N LEU A 114 41.22 -7.22 22.86
CA LEU A 114 41.22 -7.50 21.42
C LEU A 114 41.63 -8.94 21.08
N GLY A 115 42.32 -9.64 21.98
CA GLY A 115 42.67 -11.05 21.82
C GLY A 115 41.60 -12.02 22.34
N SER A 116 40.63 -11.54 23.13
CA SER A 116 39.59 -12.37 23.74
C SER A 116 38.31 -12.40 22.89
N PRO A 117 37.46 -13.43 23.02
CA PRO A 117 36.08 -13.40 22.53
C PRO A 117 35.29 -12.24 23.14
N LEU A 118 34.26 -11.77 22.45
CA LEU A 118 33.38 -10.75 23.00
C LEU A 118 32.61 -11.31 24.20
N PRO A 119 32.36 -10.49 25.24
CA PRO A 119 31.49 -10.89 26.35
C PRO A 119 30.12 -11.28 25.80
N ARG A 120 29.57 -12.41 26.24
CA ARG A 120 28.25 -12.86 25.79
C ARG A 120 27.14 -11.87 26.18
N PRO A 121 26.04 -11.83 25.43
CA PRO A 121 24.86 -11.03 25.80
C PRO A 121 24.34 -11.40 27.20
N ALA A 122 23.66 -10.46 27.86
CA ALA A 122 23.08 -10.68 29.18
C ALA A 122 21.93 -11.69 29.16
N GLU A 123 21.19 -11.75 28.04
CA GLU A 123 20.08 -12.68 27.81
C GLU A 123 20.38 -13.60 26.64
N ASP A 124 19.97 -14.86 26.75
CA ASP A 124 20.21 -15.90 25.72
C ASP A 124 19.33 -15.72 24.47
N GLY A 125 18.20 -15.02 24.58
CA GLY A 125 17.27 -14.76 23.48
C GLY A 125 17.04 -13.28 23.22
N PHE A 126 16.25 -12.98 22.20
CA PHE A 126 15.78 -11.63 21.92
C PHE A 126 14.35 -11.41 22.44
N ALA A 127 13.96 -10.13 22.51
CA ALA A 127 12.61 -9.70 22.89
C ALA A 127 11.52 -10.48 22.14
N GLY A 128 10.49 -10.93 22.86
CA GLY A 128 9.37 -11.68 22.30
C GLY A 128 9.72 -13.06 21.73
N GLY A 129 10.94 -13.57 21.95
CA GLY A 129 11.42 -14.80 21.30
C GLY A 129 11.77 -14.61 19.83
N THR A 130 11.94 -13.36 19.40
CA THR A 130 12.21 -12.98 18.01
C THR A 130 13.48 -13.65 17.49
N GLN A 131 13.43 -14.16 16.26
CA GLN A 131 14.61 -14.71 15.59
C GLN A 131 15.26 -13.65 14.71
N VAL A 132 16.59 -13.58 14.68
CA VAL A 132 17.32 -12.67 13.79
C VAL A 132 18.22 -13.47 12.86
N VAL A 133 18.00 -13.32 11.56
CA VAL A 133 18.70 -14.01 10.49
C VAL A 133 19.40 -12.98 9.62
N ALA A 134 20.73 -13.08 9.51
CA ALA A 134 21.54 -12.15 8.75
C ALA A 134 22.14 -12.81 7.50
N PHE A 135 21.82 -12.26 6.33
CA PHE A 135 22.44 -12.64 5.06
C PHE A 135 23.64 -11.74 4.79
N HIS A 136 24.83 -12.32 4.71
CA HIS A 136 26.08 -11.61 4.46
C HIS A 136 26.85 -12.22 3.28
N SER A 137 27.69 -11.43 2.61
CA SER A 137 28.63 -11.95 1.62
C SER A 137 29.96 -11.21 1.67
N PHE A 138 31.07 -11.91 1.46
CA PHE A 138 32.38 -11.24 1.35
C PHE A 138 32.47 -10.41 0.07
N LYS A 139 31.95 -10.93 -1.05
CA LYS A 139 32.00 -10.29 -2.37
C LYS A 139 30.58 -9.90 -2.82
N GLY A 140 30.46 -8.74 -3.48
CA GLY A 140 29.20 -8.31 -4.07
C GLY A 140 28.80 -9.15 -5.29
N GLY A 141 27.50 -9.18 -5.59
CA GLY A 141 26.96 -9.84 -6.79
C GLY A 141 26.82 -11.37 -6.70
N VAL A 142 26.92 -11.96 -5.51
CA VAL A 142 26.83 -13.42 -5.28
C VAL A 142 25.39 -13.94 -5.07
N GLY A 143 24.38 -13.08 -5.20
CA GLY A 143 22.98 -13.44 -5.01
C GLY A 143 22.46 -13.36 -3.57
N ARG A 144 23.16 -12.66 -2.67
CA ARG A 144 22.76 -12.45 -1.26
C ARG A 144 21.31 -11.98 -1.12
N THR A 145 20.97 -10.84 -1.73
CA THR A 145 19.61 -10.26 -1.69
C THR A 145 18.54 -11.22 -2.19
N VAL A 146 18.80 -11.95 -3.29
CA VAL A 146 17.83 -12.92 -3.85
C VAL A 146 17.50 -14.03 -2.84
N HIS A 147 18.51 -14.54 -2.13
CA HIS A 147 18.30 -15.57 -1.12
C HIS A 147 17.60 -15.01 0.13
N ALA A 148 17.94 -13.79 0.56
CA ALA A 148 17.24 -13.12 1.66
C ALA A 148 15.74 -12.91 1.36
N VAL A 149 15.41 -12.45 0.15
CA VAL A 149 14.03 -12.29 -0.33
C VAL A 149 13.29 -13.62 -0.37
N ALA A 150 13.91 -14.65 -0.98
CA ALA A 150 13.29 -15.97 -1.09
C ALA A 150 13.06 -16.64 0.27
N PHE A 151 13.98 -16.42 1.22
CA PHE A 151 13.88 -16.94 2.58
C PHE A 151 12.79 -16.23 3.39
N ALA A 152 12.74 -14.90 3.31
CA ALA A 152 11.70 -14.11 3.99
C ALA A 152 10.29 -14.46 3.48
N ASP A 153 10.14 -14.64 2.17
CA ASP A 153 8.89 -15.08 1.56
C ASP A 153 8.49 -16.49 2.01
N LEU A 154 9.42 -17.44 2.06
CA LEU A 154 9.15 -18.80 2.54
C LEU A 154 8.64 -18.80 3.98
N LEU A 155 9.27 -18.03 4.87
CA LEU A 155 8.86 -17.89 6.26
C LEU A 155 7.44 -17.34 6.38
N ALA A 156 7.11 -16.29 5.62
CA ALA A 156 5.77 -15.73 5.58
C ALA A 156 4.74 -16.77 5.09
N GLN A 157 5.06 -17.55 4.05
CA GLN A 157 4.19 -18.63 3.57
C GLN A 157 3.91 -19.68 4.65
N ARG A 158 4.89 -19.95 5.53
CA ARG A 158 4.75 -20.87 6.68
C ARG A 158 4.07 -20.25 7.91
N GLY A 159 3.48 -19.07 7.76
CA GLY A 159 2.65 -18.45 8.79
C GLY A 159 3.42 -17.53 9.75
N ARG A 160 4.69 -17.21 9.47
CA ARG A 160 5.52 -16.36 10.32
C ARG A 160 5.32 -14.87 10.02
N GLY A 161 5.47 -14.03 11.04
CA GLY A 161 5.58 -12.59 10.88
C GLY A 161 7.02 -12.17 10.66
N VAL A 162 7.36 -11.72 9.45
CA VAL A 162 8.74 -11.45 9.03
C VAL A 162 8.97 -9.95 8.79
N LEU A 163 10.05 -9.42 9.37
CA LEU A 163 10.62 -8.11 9.06
C LEU A 163 11.86 -8.29 8.17
N LEU A 164 11.77 -7.94 6.89
CA LEU A 164 12.91 -7.92 5.97
C LEU A 164 13.56 -6.54 5.93
N VAL A 165 14.79 -6.44 6.42
CA VAL A 165 15.57 -5.20 6.52
C VAL A 165 16.60 -5.14 5.40
N ASP A 166 16.52 -4.10 4.56
CA ASP A 166 17.56 -3.80 3.57
C ASP A 166 18.65 -2.92 4.20
N ALA A 167 19.68 -3.57 4.75
CA ALA A 167 20.76 -2.91 5.48
C ALA A 167 21.95 -2.50 4.59
N ASP A 168 21.81 -2.59 3.26
CA ASP A 168 22.82 -2.13 2.29
C ASP A 168 22.62 -0.63 1.97
N LEU A 169 23.07 0.25 2.88
CA LEU A 169 22.98 1.72 2.76
C LEU A 169 23.63 2.32 1.50
N GLU A 170 24.46 1.57 0.78
CA GLU A 170 25.23 2.06 -0.36
C GLU A 170 24.73 1.53 -1.71
N ALA A 171 24.26 0.27 -1.77
CA ALA A 171 23.70 -0.35 -2.98
C ALA A 171 22.50 -1.24 -2.61
N PRO A 172 21.36 -0.63 -2.26
CA PRO A 172 20.18 -1.36 -1.79
C PRO A 172 19.57 -2.20 -2.91
N GLY A 173 19.12 -3.40 -2.57
CA GLY A 173 18.50 -4.33 -3.52
C GLY A 173 16.99 -4.41 -3.35
N VAL A 174 16.56 -4.75 -2.13
CA VAL A 174 15.13 -4.90 -1.76
C VAL A 174 14.38 -3.57 -1.91
N SER A 175 15.02 -2.47 -1.51
CA SER A 175 14.39 -1.14 -1.50
C SER A 175 13.94 -0.71 -2.89
N TRP A 176 14.72 -0.99 -3.93
CA TRP A 176 14.36 -0.65 -5.31
C TRP A 176 13.21 -1.51 -5.83
N MET A 177 13.18 -2.80 -5.49
CA MET A 177 12.09 -3.70 -5.86
C MET A 177 10.77 -3.27 -5.22
N HIS A 178 10.83 -2.91 -3.93
CA HIS A 178 9.69 -2.42 -3.17
C HIS A 178 9.17 -1.08 -3.72
N GLN A 179 10.07 -0.14 -4.00
CA GLN A 179 9.72 1.16 -4.56
C GLN A 179 9.11 1.04 -5.97
N ALA A 180 9.65 0.17 -6.83
CA ALA A 180 9.14 -0.06 -8.18
C ALA A 180 7.70 -0.62 -8.19
N GLN A 181 7.34 -1.42 -7.17
CA GLN A 181 5.96 -1.89 -6.95
C GLN A 181 5.02 -0.76 -6.45
N GLY A 182 5.58 0.40 -6.10
CA GLY A 182 4.85 1.49 -5.45
C GLY A 182 4.57 1.24 -3.98
N GLY A 183 5.42 0.45 -3.30
CA GLY A 183 5.34 0.22 -1.86
C GLY A 183 5.65 1.47 -1.05
N ALA A 184 4.98 1.64 0.10
CA ALA A 184 5.16 2.79 0.96
C ALA A 184 6.55 2.78 1.63
N CYS A 185 7.14 3.96 1.84
CA CYS A 185 8.41 4.11 2.56
C CYS A 185 8.25 5.26 3.57
N ASP A 186 7.49 4.99 4.62
CA ASP A 186 7.21 5.94 5.69
C ASP A 186 8.31 5.96 6.75
N ILE A 187 9.06 4.86 6.87
CA ILE A 187 10.29 4.77 7.65
C ILE A 187 11.30 3.82 7.00
N ALA A 188 12.56 4.20 7.06
CA ALA A 188 13.68 3.42 6.55
C ALA A 188 14.69 3.03 7.65
N TYR A 189 15.63 2.16 7.29
CA TYR A 189 16.70 1.71 8.17
C TYR A 189 17.58 2.88 8.62
N ASP A 190 17.90 3.84 7.74
CA ASP A 190 18.66 5.03 8.13
C ASP A 190 17.91 5.92 9.15
N ASP A 191 16.59 6.03 9.05
CA ASP A 191 15.76 6.70 10.04
C ASP A 191 15.83 6.00 11.40
N LEU A 192 15.74 4.67 11.43
CA LEU A 192 15.89 3.89 12.65
C LEU A 192 17.25 4.14 13.31
N LEU A 193 18.34 4.12 12.53
CA LEU A 193 19.68 4.43 13.05
C LEU A 193 19.76 5.86 13.62
N ALA A 194 19.14 6.83 12.96
CA ALA A 194 19.11 8.22 13.42
C ALA A 194 18.25 8.40 14.70
N LEU A 195 17.12 7.70 14.81
CA LEU A 195 16.30 7.66 16.02
C LEU A 195 17.06 7.01 17.18
N LEU A 196 17.73 5.88 16.93
CA LEU A 196 18.56 5.19 17.92
C LEU A 196 19.77 6.02 18.34
N HIS A 197 20.37 6.81 17.45
CA HIS A 197 21.43 7.75 17.82
C HIS A 197 20.92 8.82 18.80
N GLY A 198 19.71 9.35 18.59
CA GLY A 198 19.11 10.36 19.48
C GLY A 198 18.54 9.82 20.80
N SER A 199 18.58 8.50 21.05
CA SER A 199 18.02 7.94 22.28
C SER A 199 18.95 8.15 23.49
N THR A 200 18.37 8.54 24.63
CA THR A 200 19.11 8.86 25.86
C THR A 200 19.10 7.69 26.85
N GLY A 201 20.14 7.61 27.70
CA GLY A 201 20.18 6.64 28.81
C GLY A 201 20.35 5.17 28.40
N GLY A 202 20.85 4.92 27.19
CA GLY A 202 21.10 3.59 26.67
C GLY A 202 19.87 2.78 26.24
N ASP A 203 18.66 3.37 26.32
CA ASP A 203 17.39 2.71 25.98
C ASP A 203 16.96 3.07 24.55
N GLY A 204 16.57 2.05 23.78
CA GLY A 204 16.10 2.15 22.40
C GLY A 204 14.57 2.14 22.27
N ALA A 205 13.83 1.81 23.33
CA ALA A 205 12.40 1.48 23.26
C ALA A 205 11.55 2.58 22.62
N ARG A 206 11.85 3.86 22.91
CA ARG A 206 11.14 5.00 22.30
C ARG A 206 11.38 5.10 20.79
N ALA A 207 12.64 4.96 20.37
CA ALA A 207 13.01 4.97 18.94
C ALA A 207 12.33 3.81 18.21
N VAL A 208 12.32 2.63 18.82
CA VAL A 208 11.63 1.43 18.33
C VAL A 208 10.11 1.66 18.22
N ALA A 209 9.48 2.26 19.23
CA ALA A 209 8.04 2.54 19.20
C ALA A 209 7.65 3.51 18.07
N ILE A 210 8.44 4.57 17.85
CA ILE A 210 8.27 5.49 16.70
C ILE A 210 8.40 4.70 15.40
N ALA A 211 9.44 3.87 15.30
CA ALA A 211 9.70 3.12 14.08
C ALA A 211 8.62 2.10 13.74
N ALA A 212 8.23 1.28 14.72
CA ALA A 212 7.10 0.37 14.62
C ALA A 212 5.85 1.12 14.19
N GLY A 213 5.64 2.33 14.74
CA GLY A 213 4.65 3.34 14.39
C GLY A 213 4.33 3.44 12.90
N TYR A 214 5.38 3.67 12.11
CA TYR A 214 5.33 3.91 10.66
C TYR A 214 5.46 2.63 9.83
N LEU A 215 6.10 1.61 10.38
CA LEU A 215 6.41 0.35 9.68
C LEU A 215 5.17 -0.39 9.13
N VAL A 216 3.99 -0.18 9.71
CA VAL A 216 2.75 -0.88 9.32
C VAL A 216 2.28 -0.61 7.90
N ASN A 217 2.62 0.53 7.30
CA ASN A 217 2.28 0.80 5.89
C ASN A 217 3.19 0.04 4.91
N GLN A 218 4.24 -0.62 5.40
CA GLN A 218 5.28 -1.27 4.59
C GLN A 218 5.11 -2.80 4.58
N GLU A 219 3.92 -3.28 4.97
CA GLU A 219 3.52 -4.67 4.83
C GLU A 219 3.26 -4.99 3.35
N THR A 220 3.97 -5.98 2.82
CA THR A 220 3.91 -6.36 1.40
C THR A 220 3.15 -7.66 1.17
N ILE A 221 3.18 -8.59 2.12
CA ILE A 221 2.50 -9.88 2.02
C ILE A 221 1.72 -10.15 3.30
N ARG A 222 0.47 -10.60 3.15
CA ARG A 222 -0.37 -11.11 4.25
C ARG A 222 -1.03 -12.41 3.83
N HIS A 223 -0.79 -13.47 4.59
CA HIS A 223 -1.35 -14.81 4.39
C HIS A 223 -2.43 -15.11 5.44
N LYS A 224 -3.40 -15.95 5.06
CA LYS A 224 -4.50 -16.37 5.94
C LYS A 224 -4.07 -17.20 7.15
N ASN A 225 -2.96 -17.93 7.06
CA ASN A 225 -2.39 -18.68 8.18
C ASN A 225 -1.71 -17.77 9.22
N GLY A 226 -1.86 -16.45 9.09
CA GLY A 226 -1.26 -15.48 9.99
C GLY A 226 0.10 -14.95 9.52
N GLY A 227 0.67 -15.53 8.46
CA GLY A 227 1.97 -15.13 7.93
C GLY A 227 1.97 -13.74 7.32
N ARG A 228 3.02 -12.97 7.58
CA ARG A 228 3.15 -11.57 7.15
C ARG A 228 4.57 -11.28 6.74
N LEU A 229 4.75 -10.44 5.74
CA LEU A 229 6.06 -9.90 5.36
C LEU A 229 6.01 -8.38 5.32
N VAL A 230 6.88 -7.77 6.10
CA VAL A 230 7.02 -6.32 6.21
C VAL A 230 8.43 -5.94 5.81
N ILE A 231 8.58 -4.94 4.95
CA ILE A 231 9.89 -4.49 4.47
C ILE A 231 10.28 -3.21 5.23
N LEU A 232 11.53 -3.15 5.69
CA LEU A 232 12.19 -1.94 6.15
C LEU A 232 13.23 -1.53 5.09
N PRO A 233 12.89 -0.59 4.19
CA PRO A 233 13.80 -0.13 3.14
C PRO A 233 15.02 0.56 3.73
N THR A 234 16.04 0.73 2.91
CA THR A 234 17.33 1.32 3.29
C THR A 234 17.24 2.81 3.59
N SER A 235 16.51 3.57 2.77
CA SER A 235 16.40 5.02 2.89
C SER A 235 15.14 5.60 2.25
N ARG A 236 14.62 6.69 2.81
CA ARG A 236 13.59 7.55 2.19
C ARG A 236 14.17 8.60 1.23
N ARG A 237 15.50 8.71 1.16
CA ARG A 237 16.19 9.77 0.40
C ARG A 237 16.05 9.57 -1.11
N THR A 238 15.95 10.68 -1.83
CA THR A 238 15.93 10.69 -3.30
C THR A 238 17.34 10.62 -3.92
N ARG A 239 18.38 10.87 -3.12
CA ARG A 239 19.78 10.88 -3.55
C ARG A 239 20.58 9.84 -2.78
N LEU A 240 21.44 9.13 -3.50
CA LEU A 240 22.42 8.23 -2.90
C LEU A 240 23.50 9.06 -2.20
N GLY A 241 23.95 8.59 -1.05
CA GLY A 241 25.00 9.20 -0.25
C GLY A 241 25.49 8.24 0.83
N PRO A 242 26.62 8.54 1.49
CA PRO A 242 27.13 7.68 2.55
C PRO A 242 26.13 7.57 3.73
N PRO A 243 26.29 6.54 4.59
CA PRO A 243 25.62 6.49 5.88
C PRO A 243 25.89 7.77 6.68
N ARG A 244 24.85 8.34 7.30
CA ARG A 244 24.97 9.54 8.16
C ARG A 244 25.27 9.21 9.61
N ILE A 245 24.98 7.97 10.01
CA ILE A 245 25.20 7.47 11.36
C ILE A 245 26.35 6.47 11.32
N GLU A 246 27.38 6.76 12.08
CA GLU A 246 28.54 5.90 12.25
C GLU A 246 28.31 4.91 13.41
N PRO A 247 28.92 3.71 13.38
CA PRO A 247 28.77 2.74 14.48
C PRO A 247 29.18 3.31 15.84
N ALA A 248 30.18 4.19 15.89
CA ALA A 248 30.65 4.83 17.13
C ALA A 248 29.58 5.73 17.77
N GLN A 249 28.62 6.24 17.00
CA GLN A 249 27.48 7.02 17.48
C GLN A 249 26.35 6.15 18.01
N LEU A 250 26.35 4.85 17.68
CA LEU A 250 25.37 3.88 18.15
C LEU A 250 25.86 3.07 19.37
N LEU A 251 27.15 2.77 19.43
CA LEU A 251 27.79 1.94 20.46
C LEU A 251 28.46 2.79 21.55
N THR A 252 27.67 3.63 22.21
CA THR A 252 28.13 4.47 23.32
C THR A 252 28.38 3.64 24.59
N PRO A 253 29.21 4.11 25.54
CA PRO A 253 29.57 3.33 26.74
C PRO A 253 28.41 2.91 27.65
N ASP A 254 27.29 3.63 27.59
CA ASP A 254 26.06 3.37 28.35
C ASP A 254 25.14 2.33 27.67
N ARG A 255 25.46 1.88 26.45
CA ARG A 255 24.66 0.93 25.68
C ARG A 255 25.22 -0.48 25.71
N SER A 256 24.34 -1.44 25.47
CA SER A 256 24.72 -2.82 25.15
C SER A 256 25.63 -2.87 23.92
N ARG A 257 26.58 -3.80 23.91
CA ARG A 257 27.40 -4.09 22.71
C ARG A 257 26.56 -4.61 21.54
N TYR A 258 25.39 -5.14 21.87
CA TYR A 258 24.42 -5.74 20.96
C TYR A 258 23.20 -4.83 20.74
N PHE A 259 23.30 -3.55 21.09
CA PHE A 259 22.19 -2.60 21.06
C PHE A 259 21.46 -2.54 19.72
N LEU A 260 22.18 -2.62 18.60
CA LEU A 260 21.56 -2.58 17.27
C LEU A 260 20.74 -3.85 16.97
N THR A 261 21.26 -5.04 17.27
CA THR A 261 20.53 -6.31 17.07
C THR A 261 19.34 -6.43 18.01
N GLU A 262 19.51 -5.99 19.26
CA GLU A 262 18.45 -5.93 20.26
C GLU A 262 17.33 -4.98 19.82
N SER A 263 17.67 -3.79 19.31
CA SER A 263 16.69 -2.82 18.80
C SER A 263 15.93 -3.33 17.57
N LEU A 264 16.59 -4.05 16.65
CA LEU A 264 15.94 -4.66 15.49
C LEU A 264 14.96 -5.77 15.90
N ALA A 265 15.34 -6.59 16.87
CA ALA A 265 14.47 -7.64 17.38
C ALA A 265 13.29 -7.07 18.19
N GLU A 266 13.52 -6.02 18.98
CA GLU A 266 12.46 -5.29 19.67
C GLU A 266 11.48 -4.65 18.68
N LEU A 267 11.99 -4.06 17.58
CA LEU A 267 11.16 -3.52 16.50
C LEU A 267 10.22 -4.56 15.90
N ALA A 268 10.73 -5.74 15.56
CA ALA A 268 9.88 -6.84 15.10
C ALA A 268 8.84 -7.23 16.15
N SER A 269 9.26 -7.44 17.40
CA SER A 269 8.36 -7.82 18.49
C SER A 269 7.23 -6.79 18.71
N VAL A 270 7.54 -5.50 18.74
CA VAL A 270 6.56 -4.41 18.91
C VAL A 270 5.64 -4.29 17.69
N ALA A 271 6.13 -4.62 16.49
CA ALA A 271 5.34 -4.68 15.27
C ALA A 271 4.47 -5.96 15.16
N GLY A 272 4.53 -6.88 16.14
CA GLY A 272 3.81 -8.15 16.12
C GLY A 272 4.39 -9.16 15.13
N LEU A 273 5.68 -9.04 14.82
CA LEU A 273 6.48 -9.93 13.99
C LEU A 273 7.37 -10.78 14.89
N ASP A 274 7.79 -11.94 14.40
CA ASP A 274 8.54 -12.94 15.16
C ASP A 274 9.92 -13.25 14.58
N THR A 275 10.22 -12.75 13.37
CA THR A 275 11.48 -13.00 12.69
C THR A 275 11.98 -11.73 11.98
N VAL A 276 13.27 -11.44 12.10
CA VAL A 276 13.98 -10.39 11.36
C VAL A 276 14.92 -11.06 10.37
N VAL A 277 14.80 -10.72 9.09
CA VAL A 277 15.75 -11.10 8.04
C VAL A 277 16.51 -9.85 7.61
N VAL A 278 17.83 -9.84 7.70
CA VAL A 278 18.66 -8.67 7.39
C VAL A 278 19.53 -8.93 6.17
N ASP A 279 19.36 -8.15 5.11
CA ASP A 279 20.23 -8.14 3.93
C ASP A 279 21.42 -7.19 4.17
N LEU A 280 22.57 -7.72 4.61
CA LEU A 280 23.73 -6.94 5.03
C LEU A 280 24.64 -6.56 3.86
N ARG A 281 25.31 -5.40 3.92
CA ARG A 281 26.34 -4.95 2.95
C ARG A 281 27.44 -6.00 2.76
N ALA A 282 27.97 -6.09 1.54
CA ALA A 282 29.06 -7.01 1.23
C ALA A 282 30.40 -6.50 1.79
N GLY A 283 31.30 -7.44 2.11
CA GLY A 283 32.61 -7.14 2.67
C GLY A 283 32.56 -6.82 4.16
N ALA A 284 33.57 -6.11 4.65
CA ALA A 284 33.72 -5.74 6.06
C ALA A 284 33.16 -4.33 6.35
N SER A 285 31.88 -4.12 6.04
CA SER A 285 31.19 -2.85 6.33
C SER A 285 31.00 -2.65 7.83
N GLU A 286 31.25 -1.43 8.32
CA GLU A 286 31.26 -1.17 9.77
C GLU A 286 29.89 -1.32 10.43
N LEU A 287 28.79 -1.00 9.74
CA LEU A 287 27.43 -1.17 10.27
C LEU A 287 26.92 -2.62 10.17
N SER A 288 27.59 -3.49 9.39
CA SER A 288 27.27 -4.93 9.37
C SER A 288 27.91 -5.68 10.54
N ALA A 289 29.04 -5.17 11.06
CA ALA A 289 29.80 -5.84 12.12
C ALA A 289 29.03 -6.04 13.43
N PRO A 290 28.29 -5.04 13.98
CA PRO A 290 27.52 -5.24 15.22
C PRO A 290 26.50 -6.37 15.12
N ILE A 291 25.95 -6.62 13.93
CA ILE A 291 24.98 -7.70 13.69
C ILE A 291 25.67 -9.06 13.60
N LEU A 292 26.79 -9.16 12.87
CA LEU A 292 27.54 -10.41 12.72
C LEU A 292 28.29 -10.86 13.98
N LEU A 293 28.56 -9.92 14.89
CA LEU A 293 29.25 -10.16 16.15
C LEU A 293 28.32 -10.56 17.30
N ASP A 294 27.00 -10.53 17.10
CA ASP A 294 26.04 -11.06 18.07
C ASP A 294 25.90 -12.57 17.88
N PRO A 295 26.30 -13.41 18.87
CA PRO A 295 26.25 -14.86 18.73
C PRO A 295 24.82 -15.42 18.57
N ARG A 296 23.80 -14.67 19.02
CA ARG A 296 22.38 -15.05 18.93
C ARG A 296 21.79 -14.91 17.53
N VAL A 297 22.52 -14.31 16.58
CA VAL A 297 22.08 -14.13 15.20
C VAL A 297 22.40 -15.37 14.37
N HIS A 298 21.40 -15.89 13.63
CA HIS A 298 21.63 -16.91 12.62
C HIS A 298 22.35 -16.28 11.42
N ARG A 299 23.61 -16.70 11.22
CA ARG A 299 24.53 -16.08 10.26
C ARG A 299 24.56 -16.90 8.98
N THR A 300 23.95 -16.38 7.92
CA THR A 300 23.90 -17.01 6.59
C THR A 300 24.89 -16.33 5.66
N PHE A 301 26.00 -17.01 5.35
CA PHE A 301 27.01 -16.50 4.42
C PHE A 301 26.71 -16.96 2.99
N VAL A 302 26.58 -16.02 2.06
CA VAL A 302 26.36 -16.31 0.64
C VAL A 302 27.67 -16.12 -0.12
N THR A 303 28.04 -17.13 -0.92
CA THR A 303 29.30 -17.12 -1.68
C THR A 303 29.16 -17.85 -3.01
N THR A 304 30.17 -17.73 -3.88
CA THR A 304 30.26 -18.45 -5.16
C THR A 304 31.48 -19.37 -5.14
N LEU A 305 31.63 -20.24 -6.14
CA LEU A 305 32.82 -21.08 -6.31
C LEU A 305 34.08 -20.32 -6.74
N SER A 306 34.01 -18.99 -6.91
CA SER A 306 35.19 -18.18 -7.18
C SER A 306 36.16 -18.24 -6.00
N SER A 307 37.45 -18.49 -6.26
CA SER A 307 38.47 -18.60 -5.21
C SER A 307 38.51 -17.39 -4.28
N GLN A 308 38.43 -16.17 -4.82
CA GLN A 308 38.38 -14.94 -4.02
C GLN A 308 37.16 -14.89 -3.10
N SER A 309 36.02 -15.43 -3.56
CA SER A 309 34.77 -15.47 -2.79
C SER A 309 34.87 -16.52 -1.69
N LEU A 310 35.32 -17.73 -2.02
CA LEU A 310 35.50 -18.83 -1.06
C LEU A 310 36.52 -18.47 0.03
N ASP A 311 37.72 -18.05 -0.36
CA ASP A 311 38.80 -17.74 0.60
C ASP A 311 38.42 -16.55 1.50
N GLY A 312 37.73 -15.55 0.95
CA GLY A 312 37.24 -14.41 1.72
C GLY A 312 36.14 -14.79 2.70
N THR A 313 35.17 -15.59 2.26
CA THR A 313 34.10 -16.12 3.12
C THR A 313 34.68 -16.99 4.23
N GLU A 314 35.58 -17.94 3.92
CA GLU A 314 36.22 -18.79 4.94
C GLU A 314 36.93 -17.95 6.01
N ARG A 315 37.77 -17.00 5.60
CA ARG A 315 38.51 -16.14 6.54
C ARG A 315 37.57 -15.33 7.42
N MET A 316 36.47 -14.85 6.86
CA MET A 316 35.47 -14.09 7.62
C MET A 316 34.75 -14.97 8.64
N ILE A 317 34.35 -16.19 8.27
CA ILE A 317 33.74 -17.17 9.19
C ILE A 317 34.70 -17.45 10.35
N ARG A 318 35.98 -17.73 10.07
CA ARG A 318 36.99 -17.99 11.11
C ARG A 318 37.19 -16.78 12.03
N GLN A 319 37.31 -15.58 11.46
CA GLN A 319 37.50 -14.34 12.23
C GLN A 319 36.28 -14.04 13.13
N LEU A 320 35.08 -14.31 12.65
CA LEU A 320 33.86 -14.19 13.46
C LEU A 320 33.81 -15.29 14.53
N GLY A 321 34.26 -16.51 14.23
CA GLY A 321 34.41 -17.59 15.20
C GLY A 321 35.30 -17.21 16.39
N ASP A 322 36.40 -16.49 16.16
CA ASP A 322 37.28 -16.04 17.25
C ASP A 322 36.65 -14.97 18.16
N LYS A 323 35.61 -14.27 17.68
CA LYS A 323 35.01 -13.11 18.37
C LYS A 323 33.61 -13.35 18.90
N ALA A 324 32.80 -14.13 18.19
CA ALA A 324 31.38 -14.33 18.40
C ALA A 324 31.04 -15.83 18.17
N VAL A 325 31.62 -16.69 18.98
CA VAL A 325 31.43 -18.15 18.92
C VAL A 325 29.94 -18.52 19.06
N ALA A 326 29.45 -19.43 18.20
CA ALA A 326 28.13 -20.03 18.33
C ALA A 326 28.19 -21.27 19.22
N ILE A 327 27.42 -21.31 20.31
CA ILE A 327 27.36 -22.46 21.22
C ILE A 327 26.27 -23.42 20.73
N THR A 328 26.64 -24.64 20.37
CA THR A 328 25.72 -25.67 19.89
C THR A 328 24.61 -25.95 20.90
N GLY A 329 23.35 -25.92 20.45
CA GLY A 329 22.16 -26.15 21.27
C GLY A 329 21.69 -24.94 22.10
N GLN A 330 22.43 -23.83 22.09
CA GLN A 330 22.05 -22.56 22.70
C GLN A 330 21.87 -21.46 21.65
N ASP A 331 22.83 -21.32 20.74
CA ASP A 331 22.83 -20.33 19.67
C ASP A 331 22.35 -20.92 18.32
N PRO A 332 21.82 -20.10 17.40
CA PRO A 332 21.53 -20.56 16.05
C PRO A 332 22.78 -21.01 15.29
N GLU A 333 22.66 -22.11 14.55
CA GLU A 333 23.76 -22.65 13.77
C GLU A 333 24.09 -21.75 12.57
N PRO A 334 25.37 -21.42 12.31
CA PRO A 334 25.75 -20.65 11.13
C PRO A 334 25.60 -21.49 9.85
N ALA A 335 25.22 -20.85 8.75
CA ALA A 335 24.98 -21.50 7.48
C ALA A 335 25.78 -20.86 6.33
N VAL A 336 26.08 -21.62 5.30
CA VAL A 336 26.67 -21.11 4.05
C VAL A 336 25.82 -21.53 2.86
N VAL A 337 25.55 -20.58 1.97
CA VAL A 337 24.88 -20.83 0.68
C VAL A 337 25.89 -20.60 -0.44
N VAL A 338 26.15 -21.66 -1.22
CA VAL A 338 27.00 -21.61 -2.41
C VAL A 338 26.14 -21.48 -3.65
N THR A 339 26.35 -20.40 -4.41
CA THR A 339 25.50 -20.00 -5.53
C THR A 339 26.25 -19.95 -6.86
N GLN A 340 25.53 -19.66 -7.95
CA GLN A 340 26.07 -19.32 -9.27
C GLN A 340 27.03 -20.39 -9.85
N TYR A 341 26.75 -21.65 -9.57
CA TYR A 341 27.51 -22.78 -10.11
C TYR A 341 26.66 -23.66 -11.02
N ARG A 342 27.34 -24.36 -11.92
CA ARG A 342 26.74 -25.31 -12.84
C ARG A 342 26.99 -26.72 -12.35
N GLN A 343 25.92 -27.44 -12.02
CA GLN A 343 26.00 -28.83 -11.55
C GLN A 343 26.70 -29.76 -12.56
N ASP A 344 26.52 -29.50 -13.86
CA ASP A 344 27.11 -30.32 -14.93
C ASP A 344 28.61 -30.08 -15.14
N ARG A 345 29.19 -29.00 -14.58
CA ARG A 345 30.58 -28.61 -14.84
C ARG A 345 31.46 -28.44 -13.62
N HIS A 346 30.88 -28.13 -12.47
CA HIS A 346 31.65 -27.70 -11.29
C HIS A 346 31.62 -28.72 -10.14
N ALA A 347 31.43 -30.01 -10.42
CA ALA A 347 31.29 -31.03 -9.38
C ALA A 347 32.52 -31.09 -8.45
N ALA A 348 33.73 -31.04 -9.01
CA ALA A 348 34.97 -31.08 -8.22
C ALA A 348 35.15 -29.82 -7.36
N GLU A 349 34.81 -28.65 -7.90
CA GLU A 349 34.85 -27.38 -7.17
C GLU A 349 33.80 -27.33 -6.06
N VAL A 350 32.62 -27.90 -6.29
CA VAL A 350 31.56 -28.07 -5.28
C VAL A 350 32.04 -28.94 -4.11
N ASP A 351 32.66 -30.09 -4.39
CA ASP A 351 33.18 -30.98 -3.35
C ASP A 351 34.28 -30.30 -2.52
N LYS A 352 35.17 -29.56 -3.18
CA LYS A 352 36.21 -28.78 -2.51
C LYS A 352 35.61 -27.67 -1.64
N ALA A 353 34.65 -26.92 -2.17
CA ALA A 353 33.99 -25.85 -1.44
C ALA A 353 33.21 -26.39 -0.23
N ARG A 354 32.53 -27.53 -0.38
CA ARG A 354 31.84 -28.24 0.71
C ARG A 354 32.81 -28.48 1.88
N LEU A 355 33.93 -29.15 1.62
CA LEU A 355 34.92 -29.46 2.66
C LEU A 355 35.49 -28.19 3.32
N GLN A 356 35.88 -27.20 2.51
CA GLN A 356 36.48 -25.95 2.99
C GLN A 356 35.51 -25.19 3.91
N LEU A 357 34.25 -25.06 3.50
CA LEU A 357 33.24 -24.27 4.21
C LEU A 357 32.70 -25.01 5.44
N SER A 358 32.51 -26.33 5.39
CA SER A 358 32.13 -27.12 6.57
C SER A 358 33.18 -27.01 7.67
N GLN A 359 34.48 -27.08 7.33
CA GLN A 359 35.55 -26.90 8.32
C GLN A 359 35.59 -25.48 8.91
N ALA A 360 35.20 -24.47 8.13
CA ALA A 360 35.11 -23.10 8.62
C ALA A 360 33.93 -22.95 9.58
N LEU A 361 32.76 -23.50 9.24
CA LEU A 361 31.56 -23.51 10.09
C LEU A 361 31.80 -24.25 11.40
N GLU A 362 32.45 -25.42 11.37
CA GLU A 362 32.81 -26.16 12.59
C GLU A 362 33.74 -25.34 13.49
N ALA A 363 34.71 -24.62 12.94
CA ALA A 363 35.61 -23.77 13.72
C ALA A 363 34.90 -22.57 14.38
N MET A 364 33.71 -22.20 13.92
CA MET A 364 32.89 -21.12 14.47
C MET A 364 32.01 -21.58 15.64
N ARG A 365 31.90 -22.89 15.86
CA ARG A 365 31.07 -23.52 16.90
C ARG A 365 31.89 -23.86 18.14
N ALA A 366 31.24 -23.91 19.29
CA ALA A 366 31.78 -24.50 20.50
C ALA A 366 30.76 -25.40 21.20
N ALA A 367 31.27 -26.46 21.84
CA ALA A 367 30.46 -27.33 22.68
C ALA A 367 29.92 -26.57 23.91
N PRO A 368 28.72 -26.91 24.41
CA PRO A 368 28.19 -26.32 25.63
C PRO A 368 29.13 -26.58 26.82
N THR A 369 29.32 -25.58 27.67
CA THR A 369 30.18 -25.71 28.85
C THR A 369 29.49 -26.67 29.85
N PRO A 370 30.15 -27.71 30.37
CA PRO A 370 29.49 -28.68 31.25
C PRO A 370 29.15 -28.07 32.61
N GLY A 371 27.90 -27.62 32.76
CA GLY A 371 27.28 -27.24 34.03
C GLY A 371 26.60 -28.45 34.67
N THR A 372 27.18 -28.95 35.77
CA THR A 372 26.64 -29.92 36.74
C THR A 372 25.62 -30.94 36.24
N GLY A 373 26.14 -32.09 35.82
CA GLY A 373 25.56 -33.38 36.19
C GLY A 373 24.65 -34.04 35.17
N GLU A 374 25.18 -34.45 34.03
CA GLU A 374 24.77 -35.71 33.41
C GLU A 374 25.93 -36.30 32.60
N THR A 375 26.43 -37.44 33.06
CA THR A 375 27.47 -38.21 32.38
C THR A 375 26.93 -38.76 31.07
N THR A 376 27.41 -38.24 29.94
CA THR A 376 27.18 -38.82 28.61
C THR A 376 27.75 -40.23 28.55
N LYS A 377 26.93 -41.19 28.13
CA LYS A 377 27.35 -42.58 27.90
C LYS A 377 28.12 -42.67 26.57
N PRO A 378 29.14 -43.54 26.44
CA PRO A 378 29.84 -43.73 25.18
C PRO A 378 28.94 -44.50 24.20
N GLY A 379 28.52 -43.83 23.12
CA GLY A 379 27.71 -44.41 22.06
C GLY A 379 26.75 -43.47 21.32
N ASP A 380 26.71 -42.17 21.66
CA ASP A 380 25.75 -41.23 21.06
C ASP A 380 26.07 -40.88 19.59
N THR A 381 25.00 -40.78 18.79
CA THR A 381 24.96 -40.39 17.37
C THR A 381 25.37 -38.93 17.10
N SER A 382 25.94 -38.22 18.09
CA SER A 382 26.18 -36.77 18.05
C SER A 382 27.15 -36.33 16.94
N ASP A 383 28.11 -37.17 16.56
CA ASP A 383 29.07 -36.85 15.48
C ASP A 383 28.41 -36.83 14.09
N VAL A 384 27.35 -37.62 13.89
CA VAL A 384 26.60 -37.66 12.63
C VAL A 384 25.67 -36.44 12.56
N ASP A 385 24.97 -36.13 13.65
CA ASP A 385 24.08 -34.96 13.75
C ASP A 385 24.87 -33.64 13.64
N ALA A 386 26.07 -33.55 14.22
CA ALA A 386 26.93 -32.37 14.09
C ALA A 386 27.41 -32.14 12.64
N SER A 387 27.70 -33.21 11.90
CA SER A 387 28.17 -33.15 10.50
C SER A 387 27.09 -32.72 9.49
N VAL A 388 25.81 -33.01 9.78
CA VAL A 388 24.67 -32.59 8.94
C VAL A 388 24.39 -31.09 9.13
N LEU A 389 24.62 -30.55 10.32
CA LEU A 389 24.37 -29.14 10.65
C LEU A 389 25.40 -28.15 10.05
N THR A 390 26.55 -28.62 9.56
CA THR A 390 27.61 -27.78 8.97
C THR A 390 27.80 -28.01 7.47
N GLU A 391 26.86 -28.68 6.81
CA GLU A 391 26.88 -28.79 5.35
C GLU A 391 26.41 -27.48 4.69
N PRO A 392 27.18 -26.92 3.73
CA PRO A 392 26.72 -25.80 2.92
C PRO A 392 25.53 -26.19 2.05
N VAL A 393 24.58 -25.26 1.92
CA VAL A 393 23.47 -25.35 0.97
C VAL A 393 23.96 -24.95 -0.42
N PHE A 394 23.57 -25.70 -1.44
CA PHE A 394 24.00 -25.46 -2.81
C PHE A 394 22.84 -25.04 -3.70
N SER A 395 22.79 -23.75 -4.05
CA SER A 395 21.79 -23.14 -4.92
C SER A 395 22.34 -22.98 -6.35
N PRO A 396 22.00 -23.87 -7.29
CA PRO A 396 22.59 -23.87 -8.63
C PRO A 396 22.21 -22.62 -9.44
N PHE A 397 23.05 -22.29 -10.41
CA PHE A 397 22.79 -21.18 -11.32
C PHE A 397 21.51 -21.38 -12.14
N ARG A 398 20.70 -20.31 -12.23
CA ARG A 398 19.48 -20.21 -13.05
C ARG A 398 19.61 -18.98 -13.94
N GLU A 399 19.39 -19.14 -15.25
CA GLU A 399 19.56 -18.05 -16.22
C GLU A 399 18.57 -16.89 -15.97
N GLU A 400 17.40 -17.23 -15.46
CA GLU A 400 16.33 -16.29 -15.11
C GLU A 400 16.74 -15.28 -14.03
N LEU A 401 17.76 -15.58 -13.23
CA LEU A 401 18.27 -14.69 -12.17
C LEU A 401 19.26 -13.63 -12.70
N LEU A 402 19.68 -13.71 -13.97
CA LEU A 402 20.56 -12.69 -14.57
C LEU A 402 19.85 -11.36 -14.80
N ALA A 403 18.54 -11.41 -15.08
CA ALA A 403 17.70 -10.26 -15.38
C ALA A 403 16.46 -10.32 -14.49
N LEU A 404 16.63 -9.94 -13.22
CA LEU A 404 15.52 -9.86 -12.29
C LEU A 404 14.50 -8.82 -12.77
N PRO A 405 13.19 -9.11 -12.62
CA PRO A 405 12.15 -8.11 -12.80
C PRO A 405 12.35 -6.89 -11.90
N GLN A 406 11.68 -5.78 -12.24
CA GLN A 406 11.81 -4.55 -11.46
C GLN A 406 11.01 -4.60 -10.16
N THR A 407 9.84 -5.25 -10.16
CA THR A 407 8.90 -5.16 -9.05
C THR A 407 9.06 -6.28 -8.04
N TRP A 408 8.73 -5.98 -6.78
CA TRP A 408 8.77 -6.94 -5.67
C TRP A 408 8.00 -8.24 -5.97
N ASP A 409 6.74 -8.13 -6.41
CA ASP A 409 5.87 -9.29 -6.61
C ASP A 409 6.40 -10.22 -7.72
N GLU A 410 6.89 -9.65 -8.82
CA GLU A 410 7.49 -10.42 -9.92
C GLU A 410 8.78 -11.13 -9.48
N VAL A 411 9.61 -10.47 -8.66
CA VAL A 411 10.82 -11.09 -8.10
C VAL A 411 10.44 -12.27 -7.18
N VAL A 412 9.46 -12.09 -6.29
CA VAL A 412 8.95 -13.16 -5.42
C VAL A 412 8.37 -14.31 -6.25
N GLU A 413 7.64 -14.03 -7.34
CA GLU A 413 7.15 -15.08 -8.24
C GLU A 413 8.29 -15.87 -8.88
N VAL A 414 9.35 -15.19 -9.33
CA VAL A 414 10.54 -15.83 -9.90
C VAL A 414 11.24 -16.72 -8.86
N THR A 415 11.46 -16.22 -7.64
CA THR A 415 12.14 -17.00 -6.58
C THR A 415 11.34 -18.23 -6.16
N ARG A 416 10.00 -18.10 -6.07
CA ARG A 416 9.07 -19.21 -5.83
C ARG A 416 9.13 -20.25 -6.94
N ARG A 417 8.99 -19.83 -8.19
CA ARG A 417 9.02 -20.72 -9.37
C ARG A 417 10.32 -21.51 -9.46
N LEU A 418 11.43 -20.90 -9.09
CA LEU A 418 12.76 -21.53 -9.11
C LEU A 418 13.05 -22.39 -7.86
N GLY A 419 12.18 -22.35 -6.85
CA GLY A 419 12.33 -23.10 -5.61
C GLY A 419 13.51 -22.63 -4.74
N ILE A 420 13.91 -21.35 -4.84
CA ILE A 420 15.07 -20.83 -4.11
C ILE A 420 14.80 -20.86 -2.60
N GLY A 421 13.60 -20.43 -2.17
CA GLY A 421 13.22 -20.49 -0.76
C GLY A 421 13.28 -21.91 -0.21
N GLU A 422 12.68 -22.88 -0.91
CA GLU A 422 12.66 -24.29 -0.49
C GLU A 422 14.06 -24.90 -0.42
N SER A 423 15.03 -24.45 -1.23
CA SER A 423 16.42 -24.89 -1.10
C SER A 423 17.06 -24.48 0.23
N LEU A 424 16.53 -23.44 0.89
CA LEU A 424 16.97 -22.95 2.19
C LEU A 424 16.14 -23.53 3.34
N ALA A 425 15.15 -24.39 3.07
CA ALA A 425 14.26 -24.91 4.10
C ALA A 425 15.00 -25.69 5.20
N GLU A 426 16.09 -26.38 4.85
CA GLU A 426 16.92 -27.14 5.79
C GLU A 426 17.75 -26.24 6.73
N THR A 427 17.92 -24.95 6.37
CA THR A 427 18.59 -23.95 7.21
C THR A 427 17.64 -23.17 8.10
N LEU A 428 16.35 -23.48 8.07
CA LEU A 428 15.36 -22.81 8.91
C LEU A 428 15.65 -23.10 10.39
N PRO A 429 15.54 -22.08 11.27
CA PRO A 429 15.53 -22.31 12.70
C PRO A 429 14.43 -23.31 13.07
N ILE A 430 14.71 -24.26 13.98
CA ILE A 430 13.75 -25.26 14.44
C ILE A 430 12.54 -24.54 15.04
N LEU A 431 11.40 -24.56 14.37
CA LEU A 431 10.15 -23.90 14.80
C LEU A 431 8.97 -24.85 14.55
N SER A 432 8.08 -24.98 15.54
CA SER A 432 6.94 -25.91 15.46
C SER A 432 5.92 -25.47 14.41
N ASP A 433 5.64 -26.34 13.44
CA ASP A 433 4.59 -26.13 12.45
C ASP A 433 3.19 -26.16 13.12
N ALA A 434 2.34 -25.21 12.76
CA ALA A 434 0.91 -25.25 13.06
C ALA A 434 0.16 -25.86 11.87
N GLU A 435 -0.51 -27.01 12.08
CA GLU A 435 -1.31 -27.67 11.04
C GLU A 435 -2.55 -26.87 10.65
N PRO A 436 -2.91 -26.82 9.35
CA PRO A 436 -4.15 -26.19 8.91
C PRO A 436 -5.37 -27.09 9.19
N ALA A 437 -6.42 -26.51 9.77
CA ALA A 437 -7.68 -27.17 10.07
C ALA A 437 -8.54 -27.41 8.80
N PRO A 438 -9.30 -28.52 8.71
CA PRO A 438 -10.23 -28.75 7.61
C PRO A 438 -11.63 -28.17 7.94
N GLU A 439 -12.18 -27.35 7.04
CA GLU A 439 -13.58 -26.91 7.14
C GLU A 439 -14.52 -27.85 6.37
N GLY A 440 -15.50 -28.39 7.10
CA GLY A 440 -16.69 -29.05 6.55
C GLY A 440 -17.92 -28.15 6.71
N GLY A 441 -18.76 -28.12 5.68
CA GLY A 441 -20.07 -27.46 5.74
C GLY A 441 -21.05 -28.10 4.75
N ALA A 442 -22.08 -28.76 5.28
CA ALA A 442 -23.11 -29.49 4.54
C ALA A 442 -24.01 -28.56 3.70
N ALA A 443 -24.40 -29.02 2.51
CA ALA A 443 -25.10 -28.22 1.51
C ALA A 443 -26.63 -28.14 1.75
N GLU A 444 -27.16 -26.92 1.79
CA GLU A 444 -28.59 -26.61 1.63
C GLU A 444 -29.09 -26.87 0.19
N GLY A 445 -30.39 -27.10 0.02
CA GLY A 445 -31.04 -27.36 -1.27
C GLY A 445 -30.87 -26.23 -2.32
N LEU A 446 -30.82 -26.60 -3.60
CA LEU A 446 -30.50 -25.69 -4.73
C LEU A 446 -31.45 -24.49 -4.84
N GLU A 447 -32.75 -24.69 -4.66
CA GLU A 447 -33.76 -23.63 -4.81
C GLU A 447 -33.65 -22.56 -3.70
N THR A 448 -33.31 -23.00 -2.48
CA THR A 448 -33.03 -22.10 -1.35
C THR A 448 -31.83 -21.21 -1.67
N ARG A 449 -30.77 -21.78 -2.25
CA ARG A 449 -29.56 -21.04 -2.66
C ARG A 449 -29.83 -20.05 -3.79
N ARG A 450 -30.67 -20.40 -4.79
CA ARG A 450 -31.13 -19.47 -5.85
C ARG A 450 -31.93 -18.30 -5.29
N THR A 451 -32.86 -18.57 -4.36
CA THR A 451 -33.68 -17.55 -3.70
C THR A 451 -32.83 -16.60 -2.86
N ALA A 452 -31.85 -17.14 -2.11
CA ALA A 452 -30.91 -16.35 -1.33
C ALA A 452 -30.05 -15.44 -2.22
N LEU A 453 -29.53 -15.97 -3.33
CA LEU A 453 -28.77 -15.20 -4.32
C LEU A 453 -29.58 -14.05 -4.92
N HIS A 454 -30.82 -14.31 -5.36
CA HIS A 454 -31.71 -13.27 -5.90
C HIS A 454 -31.99 -12.17 -4.87
N ARG A 455 -32.35 -12.55 -3.64
CA ARG A 455 -32.67 -11.58 -2.57
C ARG A 455 -31.46 -10.69 -2.26
N ARG A 456 -30.27 -11.28 -2.17
CA ARG A 456 -29.03 -10.55 -1.89
C ARG A 456 -28.61 -9.63 -3.03
N ALA A 457 -28.69 -10.09 -4.28
CA ALA A 457 -28.41 -9.25 -5.43
C ALA A 457 -29.42 -8.08 -5.53
N ARG A 458 -30.71 -8.33 -5.23
CA ARG A 458 -31.75 -7.29 -5.23
C ARG A 458 -31.49 -6.17 -4.21
N SER A 459 -31.02 -6.49 -3.00
CA SER A 459 -30.67 -5.46 -2.01
C SER A 459 -29.48 -4.60 -2.48
N LEU A 460 -28.57 -5.17 -3.27
CA LEU A 460 -27.37 -4.47 -3.76
C LEU A 460 -27.63 -3.58 -4.99
N VAL A 461 -28.71 -3.79 -5.76
CA VAL A 461 -29.05 -2.91 -6.91
C VAL A 461 -29.36 -1.48 -6.47
N PHE A 462 -29.96 -1.31 -5.29
CA PHE A 462 -30.29 0.00 -4.70
C PHE A 462 -29.29 0.44 -3.62
N ALA A 463 -28.11 -0.17 -3.58
CA ALA A 463 -27.10 0.11 -2.55
C ALA A 463 -26.61 1.57 -2.57
N GLU A 464 -26.71 2.29 -3.68
CA GLU A 464 -26.37 3.73 -3.71
C GLU A 464 -27.37 4.58 -2.90
N ARG A 465 -28.63 4.16 -2.79
CA ARG A 465 -29.66 4.84 -1.98
C ARG A 465 -29.69 4.36 -0.54
N THR A 466 -29.44 3.07 -0.35
CA THR A 466 -29.50 2.38 0.96
C THR A 466 -28.12 2.14 1.58
N GLY A 467 -27.05 2.72 1.03
CA GLY A 467 -25.66 2.41 1.37
C GLY A 467 -25.25 2.72 2.82
N LEU A 468 -26.10 3.44 3.55
CA LEU A 468 -25.96 3.68 4.99
C LEU A 468 -26.36 2.47 5.85
N ASP A 469 -27.01 1.45 5.26
CA ASP A 469 -27.36 0.21 5.94
C ASP A 469 -26.12 -0.70 6.12
N ASN A 470 -25.78 -0.98 7.37
CA ASN A 470 -24.67 -1.86 7.75
C ASN A 470 -24.90 -3.34 7.36
N GLY A 471 -26.14 -3.76 7.13
CA GLY A 471 -26.49 -5.11 6.68
C GLY A 471 -26.12 -5.42 5.22
N LEU A 472 -25.77 -4.41 4.41
CA LEU A 472 -25.39 -4.59 3.01
C LEU A 472 -24.01 -5.23 2.83
N GLY A 473 -23.18 -5.31 3.87
CA GLY A 473 -21.79 -5.79 3.77
C GLY A 473 -20.90 -4.84 2.95
N PHE A 474 -19.61 -5.12 2.92
CA PHE A 474 -18.62 -4.29 2.24
C PHE A 474 -17.68 -5.17 1.41
N LEU A 475 -17.62 -4.95 0.10
CA LEU A 475 -16.61 -5.58 -0.75
C LEU A 475 -15.37 -4.68 -0.75
N SER A 476 -14.31 -5.12 -0.09
CA SER A 476 -13.01 -4.45 -0.08
C SER A 476 -12.31 -4.63 -1.43
N THR A 477 -12.70 -3.85 -2.44
CA THR A 477 -12.07 -3.87 -3.76
C THR A 477 -10.59 -3.48 -3.69
N ALA A 478 -9.80 -3.84 -4.71
CA ALA A 478 -8.37 -3.53 -4.75
C ALA A 478 -8.08 -2.02 -4.57
N PRO A 479 -8.81 -1.09 -5.24
CA PRO A 479 -8.61 0.35 -5.02
C PRO A 479 -8.90 0.80 -3.59
N LEU A 480 -9.86 0.18 -2.90
CA LEU A 480 -10.22 0.53 -1.53
C LEU A 480 -9.20 0.00 -0.52
N ARG A 481 -8.73 -1.23 -0.69
CA ARG A 481 -7.63 -1.77 0.13
C ARG A 481 -6.37 -0.96 -0.05
N ARG A 482 -6.06 -0.56 -1.29
CA ARG A 482 -4.93 0.30 -1.56
C ARG A 482 -5.11 1.69 -0.93
N LEU A 483 -6.30 2.27 -1.03
CA LEU A 483 -6.62 3.54 -0.36
C LEU A 483 -6.40 3.45 1.16
N VAL A 484 -6.80 2.36 1.80
CA VAL A 484 -6.60 2.16 3.25
C VAL A 484 -5.15 1.80 3.58
N GLY A 485 -4.55 0.89 2.82
CA GLY A 485 -3.17 0.40 2.99
C GLY A 485 -2.12 1.48 2.81
N ASP A 486 -2.28 2.34 1.82
CA ASP A 486 -1.38 3.48 1.58
C ASP A 486 -1.57 4.60 2.65
N ASN A 487 -2.63 4.51 3.48
CA ASN A 487 -3.03 5.54 4.45
C ASN A 487 -3.34 4.95 5.85
N ARG A 488 -2.57 3.97 6.34
CA ARG A 488 -2.80 3.42 7.71
C ARG A 488 -2.19 4.28 8.82
N THR A 489 -1.29 5.22 8.51
CA THR A 489 -0.64 6.10 9.51
C THR A 489 -0.92 7.59 9.30
N SER A 490 -1.53 7.96 8.18
CA SER A 490 -1.93 9.34 7.87
C SER A 490 -3.30 9.35 7.19
N LEU A 491 -4.04 10.45 7.29
CA LEU A 491 -5.34 10.55 6.63
C LEU A 491 -5.17 10.72 5.11
N PRO A 492 -6.03 10.09 4.29
CA PRO A 492 -5.94 10.18 2.84
C PRO A 492 -6.24 11.61 2.36
N VAL A 493 -5.47 12.09 1.38
CA VAL A 493 -5.73 13.32 0.62
C VAL A 493 -5.77 12.94 -0.86
N THR A 494 -6.93 12.46 -1.31
CA THR A 494 -7.08 11.71 -2.55
C THR A 494 -8.33 12.11 -3.33
N VAL A 495 -8.21 12.09 -4.67
CA VAL A 495 -9.33 12.21 -5.58
C VAL A 495 -9.65 10.82 -6.15
N VAL A 496 -10.81 10.27 -5.83
CA VAL A 496 -11.26 8.95 -6.30
C VAL A 496 -12.06 9.13 -7.59
N VAL A 497 -11.40 8.85 -8.71
CA VAL A 497 -12.00 8.98 -10.05
C VAL A 497 -12.70 7.67 -10.42
N GLY A 498 -13.93 7.76 -10.94
CA GLY A 498 -14.64 6.60 -11.46
C GLY A 498 -15.79 6.95 -12.39
N ALA A 499 -16.12 6.06 -13.32
CA ALA A 499 -17.28 6.20 -14.21
C ALA A 499 -18.60 6.23 -13.42
N LYS A 500 -19.71 6.64 -14.03
CA LYS A 500 -21.02 6.50 -13.38
C LYS A 500 -21.36 5.01 -13.18
N GLY A 501 -21.95 4.66 -12.04
CA GLY A 501 -22.20 3.26 -11.67
C GLY A 501 -20.97 2.46 -11.19
N SER A 502 -19.80 3.08 -11.04
CA SER A 502 -18.58 2.45 -10.50
C SER A 502 -18.57 2.22 -8.98
N GLY A 503 -19.60 2.70 -8.25
CA GLY A 503 -19.69 2.53 -6.80
C GLY A 503 -19.20 3.70 -5.94
N LYS A 504 -18.88 4.87 -6.52
CA LYS A 504 -18.47 6.08 -5.78
C LYS A 504 -19.40 6.45 -4.61
N THR A 505 -20.68 6.65 -4.90
CA THR A 505 -21.70 6.99 -3.90
C THR A 505 -21.91 5.89 -2.87
N PHE A 506 -21.77 4.63 -3.28
CA PHE A 506 -21.81 3.51 -2.34
C PHE A 506 -20.61 3.57 -1.37
N THR A 507 -19.38 3.77 -1.87
CA THR A 507 -18.19 3.92 -1.01
C THR A 507 -18.31 5.10 -0.06
N TYR A 508 -18.75 6.27 -0.57
CA TYR A 508 -19.04 7.44 0.25
C TYR A 508 -20.04 7.11 1.37
N ALA A 509 -21.15 6.45 1.04
CA ALA A 509 -22.16 6.02 2.01
C ALA A 509 -21.57 5.12 3.09
N ARG A 510 -20.69 4.18 2.71
CA ARG A 510 -20.02 3.27 3.64
C ARG A 510 -19.03 4.00 4.55
N MET A 511 -18.33 5.02 4.06
CA MET A 511 -17.49 5.90 4.89
C MET A 511 -18.35 6.66 5.93
N CYS A 512 -19.47 7.24 5.49
CA CYS A 512 -20.40 7.92 6.39
C CYS A 512 -21.02 6.96 7.42
N ALA A 513 -21.42 5.76 7.02
CA ALA A 513 -21.98 4.74 7.91
C ALA A 513 -20.98 4.27 8.97
N ALA A 514 -19.70 4.17 8.61
CA ALA A 514 -18.62 3.85 9.54
C ALA A 514 -18.40 4.99 10.56
N GLY A 515 -18.52 6.25 10.11
CA GLY A 515 -18.44 7.46 10.93
C GLY A 515 -17.04 7.87 11.37
N SER A 516 -16.05 6.97 11.27
CA SER A 516 -14.63 7.26 11.46
C SER A 516 -13.76 6.46 10.48
N TRP A 517 -12.53 6.91 10.27
CA TRP A 517 -11.57 6.27 9.37
C TRP A 517 -11.20 4.85 9.84
N GLU A 518 -10.98 4.66 11.14
CA GLU A 518 -10.67 3.36 11.73
C GLU A 518 -11.78 2.34 11.50
N ARG A 519 -13.04 2.73 11.73
CA ARG A 519 -14.18 1.83 11.49
C ARG A 519 -14.36 1.50 10.02
N PHE A 520 -14.05 2.44 9.12
CA PHE A 520 -14.09 2.21 7.69
C PHE A 520 -13.00 1.22 7.25
N ALA A 521 -11.78 1.38 7.76
CA ALA A 521 -10.67 0.47 7.52
C ALA A 521 -10.95 -0.94 8.06
N ALA A 522 -11.47 -1.05 9.29
CA ALA A 522 -11.88 -2.33 9.87
C ALA A 522 -12.96 -3.03 9.01
N GLY A 523 -13.90 -2.25 8.47
CA GLY A 523 -14.88 -2.73 7.49
C GLY A 523 -14.23 -3.24 6.20
N ALA A 524 -13.09 -2.67 5.80
CA ALA A 524 -12.29 -3.12 4.67
C ALA A 524 -11.42 -4.37 4.97
N GLY A 525 -11.34 -4.82 6.23
CA GLY A 525 -10.46 -5.90 6.68
C GLY A 525 -9.03 -5.44 6.97
N GLU A 526 -8.83 -4.14 7.13
CA GLU A 526 -7.54 -3.50 7.34
C GLU A 526 -7.48 -2.83 8.72
N GLU A 527 -6.29 -2.76 9.31
CA GLU A 527 -6.06 -2.05 10.58
C GLU A 527 -5.31 -0.74 10.30
N VAL A 528 -5.73 0.33 10.99
CA VAL A 528 -5.11 1.65 10.88
C VAL A 528 -4.67 2.16 12.25
N ARG A 529 -3.66 3.01 12.25
CA ARG A 529 -3.07 3.67 13.43
C ARG A 529 -3.45 5.14 13.54
N VAL A 530 -4.20 5.63 12.57
CA VAL A 530 -4.86 6.92 12.61
C VAL A 530 -6.36 6.75 12.65
N ASP A 531 -7.04 7.48 13.54
CA ASP A 531 -8.49 7.63 13.46
C ASP A 531 -8.89 9.10 13.36
N ALA A 532 -9.90 9.36 12.55
CA ALA A 532 -10.53 10.66 12.46
C ALA A 532 -12.02 10.51 12.15
N PRO A 533 -12.87 11.39 12.70
CA PRO A 533 -14.28 11.44 12.32
C PRO A 533 -14.43 11.76 10.83
N VAL A 534 -15.35 11.07 10.18
CA VAL A 534 -15.75 11.36 8.81
C VAL A 534 -16.67 12.58 8.82
N VAL A 535 -16.30 13.62 8.07
CA VAL A 535 -17.02 14.90 7.99
C VAL A 535 -17.51 15.11 6.54
N PRO A 536 -18.79 14.86 6.27
CA PRO A 536 -19.33 15.02 4.92
C PRO A 536 -19.55 16.48 4.58
N VAL A 537 -18.82 16.98 3.58
CA VAL A 537 -18.90 18.39 3.14
C VAL A 537 -20.01 18.55 2.10
N LEU A 538 -20.01 17.70 1.08
CA LEU A 538 -21.10 17.60 0.11
C LEU A 538 -21.64 16.17 0.12
N ASP A 539 -22.96 16.05 0.02
CA ASP A 539 -23.71 14.81 -0.04
C ASP A 539 -24.65 14.76 -1.26
N PRO A 540 -24.87 13.59 -1.89
CA PRO A 540 -25.77 13.45 -3.04
C PRO A 540 -27.21 13.76 -2.68
N ALA A 541 -27.92 14.51 -3.55
CA ALA A 541 -29.26 15.00 -3.27
C ALA A 541 -30.33 13.89 -3.10
N ASN A 542 -30.10 12.71 -3.70
CA ASN A 542 -31.06 11.61 -3.77
C ASN A 542 -30.76 10.46 -2.78
N MET A 543 -29.92 10.70 -1.78
CA MET A 543 -29.58 9.70 -0.77
C MET A 543 -30.71 9.55 0.26
N GLU A 544 -31.24 8.35 0.43
CA GLU A 544 -32.28 8.09 1.44
C GLU A 544 -31.65 8.11 2.84
N GLN A 545 -32.16 8.98 3.72
CA GLN A 545 -31.70 9.01 5.11
C GLN A 545 -32.36 7.85 5.87
N PRO A 546 -31.60 6.99 6.56
CA PRO A 546 -32.18 5.93 7.37
C PRO A 546 -33.05 6.54 8.48
N GLY A 547 -34.22 5.96 8.74
CA GLY A 547 -35.09 6.38 9.84
C GLY A 547 -34.46 6.17 11.22
N GLU A 548 -33.60 5.15 11.35
CA GLU A 548 -32.69 4.91 12.47
C GLU A 548 -31.30 4.57 11.89
N GLY A 549 -30.32 5.46 12.02
CA GLY A 549 -28.96 5.27 11.47
C GLY A 549 -28.18 6.59 11.43
N ILE A 550 -26.89 6.51 11.07
CA ILE A 550 -26.00 7.68 10.93
C ILE A 550 -26.24 8.34 9.56
N SER A 551 -26.69 9.59 9.54
CA SER A 551 -26.84 10.39 8.31
C SER A 551 -25.70 11.40 8.11
N PRO A 552 -25.46 11.89 6.88
CA PRO A 552 -24.45 12.92 6.64
C PRO A 552 -24.64 14.18 7.50
N GLN A 553 -25.88 14.60 7.73
CA GLN A 553 -26.19 15.74 8.59
C GLN A 553 -25.79 15.47 10.05
N GLN A 554 -26.13 14.29 10.59
CA GLN A 554 -25.76 13.93 11.95
C GLN A 554 -24.23 13.86 12.15
N LEU A 555 -23.48 13.51 11.12
CA LEU A 555 -22.01 13.56 11.17
C LEU A 555 -21.50 15.00 11.25
N ARG A 556 -22.08 15.93 10.49
CA ARG A 556 -21.78 17.37 10.61
C ARG A 556 -22.16 17.92 11.98
N ASP A 557 -23.30 17.53 12.52
CA ASP A 557 -23.74 17.92 13.87
C ASP A 557 -22.74 17.44 14.94
N ARG A 558 -22.31 16.17 14.85
CA ARG A 558 -21.27 15.61 15.74
C ARG A 558 -19.93 16.31 15.59
N ALA A 559 -19.52 16.62 14.35
CA ALA A 559 -18.27 17.33 14.09
C ALA A 559 -18.29 18.73 14.70
N ALA A 560 -19.38 19.48 14.51
CA ALA A 560 -19.56 20.81 15.09
C ALA A 560 -19.67 20.77 16.63
N GLY A 561 -20.08 19.64 17.21
CA GLY A 561 -20.37 19.53 18.65
C GLY A 561 -21.73 20.13 19.04
N GLY A 562 -22.66 20.22 18.08
CA GLY A 562 -23.92 20.94 18.20
C GLY A 562 -24.72 20.88 16.90
N GLN A 563 -25.37 21.98 16.51
CA GLN A 563 -26.05 22.07 15.22
C GLN A 563 -25.01 22.28 14.12
N GLY A 564 -24.81 21.28 13.26
CA GLY A 564 -23.94 21.35 12.11
C GLY A 564 -24.58 22.07 10.95
N ALA A 565 -23.77 22.50 9.98
CA ALA A 565 -24.27 23.19 8.80
C ALA A 565 -25.12 22.26 7.94
N GLY A 566 -26.22 22.80 7.41
CA GLY A 566 -27.09 22.13 6.45
C GLY A 566 -26.51 22.16 5.04
N ARG A 567 -27.00 21.27 4.17
CA ARG A 567 -26.61 21.22 2.74
C ARG A 567 -26.78 22.58 2.04
N LEU A 568 -27.89 23.28 2.32
CA LEU A 568 -28.20 24.58 1.72
C LEU A 568 -27.22 25.68 2.11
N GLU A 569 -26.75 25.68 3.36
CA GLU A 569 -25.77 26.66 3.84
C GLU A 569 -24.42 26.44 3.15
N ILE A 570 -24.00 25.19 3.02
CA ILE A 570 -22.76 24.82 2.32
C ILE A 570 -22.85 25.17 0.82
N THR A 571 -23.96 24.83 0.14
CA THR A 571 -24.14 25.22 -1.27
C THR A 571 -24.26 26.72 -1.45
N GLY A 572 -24.83 27.45 -0.47
CA GLY A 572 -24.91 28.90 -0.47
C GLY A 572 -23.56 29.59 -0.53
N VAL A 573 -22.52 29.03 0.11
CA VAL A 573 -21.14 29.52 0.00
C VAL A 573 -20.66 29.44 -1.46
N LEU A 574 -20.89 28.32 -2.13
CA LEU A 574 -20.48 28.13 -3.53
C LEU A 574 -21.26 29.04 -4.49
N GLU A 575 -22.56 29.20 -4.25
CA GLU A 575 -23.42 30.10 -5.03
C GLU A 575 -23.00 31.57 -4.88
N SER A 576 -22.58 32.00 -3.68
CA SER A 576 -22.11 33.37 -3.47
C SER A 576 -20.90 33.71 -4.35
N VAL A 577 -19.97 32.77 -4.52
CA VAL A 577 -18.78 32.96 -5.35
C VAL A 577 -19.10 32.85 -6.83
N LEU A 578 -20.03 31.97 -7.24
CA LEU A 578 -20.51 31.93 -8.64
C LEU A 578 -21.16 33.25 -9.08
N ASN A 579 -21.87 33.90 -8.15
CA ASN A 579 -22.59 35.13 -8.42
C ASN A 579 -21.72 36.39 -8.28
N ASP A 580 -20.49 36.27 -7.74
CA ASP A 580 -19.54 37.37 -7.66
C ASP A 580 -18.78 37.54 -9.00
N PRO A 581 -19.01 38.63 -9.76
CA PRO A 581 -18.34 38.85 -11.03
C PRO A 581 -16.82 38.99 -10.93
N ALA A 582 -16.29 39.41 -9.77
CA ALA A 582 -14.87 39.63 -9.55
C ALA A 582 -14.14 38.35 -9.13
N GLY A 583 -14.76 37.54 -8.26
CA GLY A 583 -14.16 36.32 -7.71
C GLY A 583 -14.43 35.03 -8.48
N ARG A 584 -15.50 34.96 -9.30
CA ARG A 584 -15.95 33.68 -9.91
C ARG A 584 -14.96 33.01 -10.85
N GLU A 585 -13.98 33.73 -11.42
CA GLU A 585 -12.93 33.15 -12.28
C GLU A 585 -11.55 33.09 -11.59
N ASN A 586 -11.48 33.45 -10.30
CA ASN A 586 -10.24 33.44 -9.53
C ASN A 586 -10.07 32.12 -8.78
N LEU A 587 -8.93 31.46 -9.00
CA LEU A 587 -8.60 30.19 -8.38
C LEU A 587 -8.46 30.28 -6.85
N ALA A 588 -7.92 31.39 -6.33
CA ALA A 588 -7.71 31.60 -4.90
C ALA A 588 -9.03 31.80 -4.15
N ASP A 589 -9.98 32.53 -4.76
CA ASP A 589 -11.31 32.75 -4.19
C ASP A 589 -12.10 31.43 -4.14
N TRP A 590 -12.00 30.60 -5.18
CA TRP A 590 -12.56 29.25 -5.17
C TRP A 590 -11.92 28.32 -4.16
N ARG A 591 -10.58 28.38 -3.98
CA ARG A 591 -9.91 27.65 -2.89
C ARG A 591 -10.49 28.06 -1.53
N ARG A 592 -10.59 29.37 -1.27
CA ARG A 592 -11.16 29.91 -0.03
C ARG A 592 -12.62 29.47 0.18
N ALA A 593 -13.43 29.43 -0.88
CA ALA A 593 -14.81 28.95 -0.83
C ALA A 593 -14.90 27.47 -0.40
N TRP A 594 -14.08 26.61 -0.98
CA TRP A 594 -14.03 25.19 -0.61
C TRP A 594 -13.54 24.98 0.83
N LEU A 595 -12.49 25.72 1.23
CA LEU A 595 -12.01 25.69 2.62
C LEU A 595 -13.07 26.19 3.60
N ARG A 596 -13.89 27.19 3.21
CA ARG A 596 -15.04 27.63 4.00
C ARG A 596 -16.11 26.57 4.14
N CYS A 597 -16.42 25.84 3.07
CA CYS A 597 -17.32 24.68 3.15
C CYS A 597 -16.80 23.64 4.15
N MET A 598 -15.49 23.36 4.14
CA MET A 598 -14.87 22.42 5.09
C MET A 598 -14.88 22.94 6.53
N ALA A 599 -14.53 24.22 6.74
CA ALA A 599 -14.54 24.86 8.06
C ALA A 599 -15.95 24.84 8.67
N VAL A 600 -16.96 25.21 7.88
CA VAL A 600 -18.37 25.22 8.29
C VAL A 600 -18.90 23.81 8.55
N ALA A 601 -18.51 22.81 7.74
CA ALA A 601 -18.86 21.41 8.00
C ALA A 601 -18.22 20.86 9.29
N LEU A 602 -17.02 21.33 9.65
CA LEU A 602 -16.27 20.88 10.83
C LEU A 602 -16.69 21.60 12.13
N ALA A 603 -16.96 22.91 12.05
CA ALA A 603 -17.15 23.76 13.22
C ALA A 603 -18.57 24.36 13.34
N GLY A 604 -19.45 24.12 12.38
CA GLY A 604 -20.82 24.62 12.36
C GLY A 604 -20.98 25.93 11.57
N PRO A 605 -22.23 26.43 11.43
CA PRO A 605 -22.54 27.62 10.64
C PRO A 605 -22.00 28.92 11.26
N GLU A 606 -21.62 28.93 12.54
CA GLU A 606 -21.14 30.11 13.25
C GLU A 606 -19.84 30.70 12.65
N VAL A 607 -19.00 29.85 12.06
CA VAL A 607 -17.70 30.26 11.48
C VAL A 607 -17.79 30.68 10.01
N ILE A 608 -19.01 30.80 9.45
CA ILE A 608 -19.20 31.03 8.01
C ILE A 608 -18.58 32.35 7.52
N ASP A 609 -18.60 33.39 8.36
CA ASP A 609 -18.06 34.71 8.04
C ASP A 609 -16.57 34.87 8.41
N GLU A 610 -16.00 33.90 9.10
CA GLU A 610 -14.58 33.91 9.50
C GLU A 610 -13.65 33.58 8.31
N ASP A 611 -12.34 33.79 8.51
CA ASP A 611 -11.33 33.33 7.55
C ASP A 611 -11.17 31.80 7.66
N PRO A 612 -11.58 31.04 6.64
CA PRO A 612 -11.57 29.58 6.73
C PRO A 612 -10.17 28.99 6.88
N GLU A 613 -9.13 29.67 6.37
CA GLU A 613 -7.75 29.19 6.54
C GLU A 613 -7.32 29.26 8.01
N GLN A 614 -7.69 30.34 8.71
CA GLN A 614 -7.38 30.51 10.13
C GLN A 614 -8.18 29.57 11.02
N VAL A 615 -9.48 29.39 10.72
CA VAL A 615 -10.33 28.45 11.46
C VAL A 615 -9.75 27.04 11.37
N LEU A 616 -9.47 26.56 10.17
CA LEU A 616 -8.90 25.23 9.98
C LEU A 616 -7.51 25.12 10.62
N LEU A 617 -6.65 26.15 10.51
CA LEU A 617 -5.34 26.17 11.16
C LEU A 617 -5.45 26.02 12.69
N GLN A 618 -6.29 26.80 13.34
CA GLN A 618 -6.52 26.70 14.79
C GLN A 618 -7.06 25.32 15.19
N ARG A 619 -8.00 24.76 14.41
CA ARG A 619 -8.56 23.43 14.67
C ARG A 619 -7.54 22.31 14.45
N SER A 620 -6.57 22.48 13.56
CA SER A 620 -5.55 21.48 13.23
C SER A 620 -4.68 21.05 14.41
N HIS A 621 -4.57 21.90 15.44
CA HIS A 621 -3.82 21.61 16.67
C HIS A 621 -4.57 20.68 17.63
N THR A 622 -5.89 20.59 17.55
CA THR A 622 -6.73 19.89 18.54
C THR A 622 -7.70 18.89 17.93
N ARG A 623 -7.90 18.91 16.61
CA ARG A 623 -8.85 18.05 15.91
C ARG A 623 -8.23 17.42 14.68
N GLN A 624 -8.69 16.22 14.40
CA GLN A 624 -8.49 15.55 13.13
C GLN A 624 -9.84 15.37 12.43
N ALA A 625 -9.85 15.39 11.11
CA ALA A 625 -11.07 15.19 10.34
C ALA A 625 -10.77 14.60 8.96
N LEU A 626 -11.61 13.66 8.53
CA LEU A 626 -11.60 13.16 7.16
C LEU A 626 -12.77 13.78 6.40
N PHE A 627 -12.49 14.77 5.56
CA PHE A 627 -13.51 15.42 4.75
C PHE A 627 -13.89 14.54 3.56
N VAL A 628 -15.19 14.35 3.32
CA VAL A 628 -15.66 13.54 2.19
C VAL A 628 -16.60 14.33 1.29
N PHE A 629 -16.39 14.21 -0.01
CA PHE A 629 -17.18 14.88 -1.05
C PHE A 629 -17.76 13.84 -2.01
N ASP A 630 -19.06 13.90 -2.23
CA ASP A 630 -19.76 13.22 -3.34
C ASP A 630 -20.90 14.12 -3.84
N GLY A 631 -21.49 13.78 -4.99
CA GLY A 631 -22.62 14.53 -5.56
C GLY A 631 -22.24 15.87 -6.20
N LEU A 632 -20.99 16.03 -6.64
CA LEU A 632 -20.55 17.25 -7.34
C LEU A 632 -21.38 17.51 -8.62
N GLU A 633 -21.85 16.46 -9.29
CA GLU A 633 -22.72 16.54 -10.46
C GLU A 633 -24.08 17.20 -10.19
N ASP A 634 -24.59 17.11 -8.96
CA ASP A 634 -25.89 17.69 -8.59
C ASP A 634 -25.82 19.23 -8.60
N PHE A 635 -24.65 19.78 -8.25
CA PHE A 635 -24.36 21.21 -8.29
C PHE A 635 -23.86 21.65 -9.67
N PHE A 636 -23.01 20.85 -10.32
CA PHE A 636 -22.41 21.14 -11.63
C PHE A 636 -23.14 20.45 -12.80
N GLN A 637 -24.46 20.57 -12.88
CA GLN A 637 -25.31 19.85 -13.87
C GLN A 637 -24.97 20.17 -15.34
N ALA A 638 -24.57 21.42 -15.63
CA ALA A 638 -24.10 21.85 -16.95
C ALA A 638 -22.62 22.25 -16.89
N LEU A 639 -21.76 21.50 -17.61
CA LEU A 639 -20.31 21.69 -17.69
C LEU A 639 -19.93 22.78 -18.68
N GLU A 640 -20.41 23.99 -18.41
CA GLU A 640 -20.18 25.17 -19.23
C GLU A 640 -19.75 26.36 -18.38
N GLY A 641 -18.90 27.21 -18.93
CA GLY A 641 -18.42 28.42 -18.27
C GLY A 641 -17.12 28.25 -17.49
N GLU A 642 -16.30 29.29 -17.52
CA GLU A 642 -14.97 29.32 -16.91
C GLU A 642 -15.05 29.24 -15.37
N ALA A 643 -16.03 29.89 -14.75
CA ALA A 643 -16.20 29.88 -13.30
C ALA A 643 -16.35 28.49 -12.69
N LYS A 644 -17.22 27.64 -13.27
CA LYS A 644 -17.40 26.24 -12.82
C LYS A 644 -16.15 25.41 -13.02
N ARG A 645 -15.40 25.68 -14.09
CA ARG A 645 -14.13 25.00 -14.37
C ARG A 645 -13.08 25.34 -13.31
N VAL A 646 -12.94 26.62 -12.98
CA VAL A 646 -12.01 27.10 -11.94
C VAL A 646 -12.41 26.54 -10.57
N ALA A 647 -13.71 26.48 -10.26
CA ALA A 647 -14.25 25.89 -9.04
C ALA A 647 -13.78 24.43 -8.85
N LEU A 648 -14.03 23.58 -9.85
CA LEU A 648 -13.63 22.16 -9.80
C LEU A 648 -12.11 22.00 -9.78
N ARG A 649 -11.38 22.83 -10.54
CA ARG A 649 -9.92 22.82 -10.53
C ARG A 649 -9.36 23.13 -9.14
N ALA A 650 -9.89 24.16 -8.46
CA ALA A 650 -9.47 24.50 -7.11
C ALA A 650 -9.71 23.34 -6.13
N LEU A 651 -10.85 22.64 -6.23
CA LEU A 651 -11.15 21.48 -5.39
C LEU A 651 -10.20 20.29 -5.65
N PHE A 652 -9.82 20.05 -6.91
CA PHE A 652 -9.00 18.89 -7.27
C PHE A 652 -7.48 19.11 -7.10
N THR A 653 -7.01 20.36 -7.14
CA THR A 653 -5.58 20.68 -7.04
C THR A 653 -5.25 21.51 -5.80
N GLU A 654 -5.80 22.72 -5.69
CA GLU A 654 -5.42 23.69 -4.65
C GLU A 654 -5.80 23.25 -3.24
N VAL A 655 -7.00 22.68 -3.06
CA VAL A 655 -7.45 22.20 -1.75
C VAL A 655 -6.59 21.03 -1.25
N PRO A 656 -6.37 19.95 -2.04
CA PRO A 656 -5.42 18.91 -1.67
C PRO A 656 -4.01 19.41 -1.35
N ASP A 657 -3.47 20.33 -2.15
CA ASP A 657 -2.12 20.86 -1.92
C ASP A 657 -2.05 21.73 -0.66
N TRP A 658 -3.11 22.49 -0.36
CA TRP A 658 -3.24 23.24 0.88
C TRP A 658 -3.36 22.32 2.10
N LEU A 659 -4.13 21.23 2.03
CA LEU A 659 -4.21 20.26 3.14
C LEU A 659 -2.88 19.54 3.38
N ARG A 660 -2.15 19.19 2.30
CA ARG A 660 -0.78 18.64 2.39
C ARG A 660 0.23 19.62 2.96
N SER A 661 -0.12 20.91 3.06
CA SER A 661 0.74 21.92 3.68
C SER A 661 0.73 21.87 5.21
N PHE A 662 -0.19 21.11 5.83
CA PHE A 662 -0.21 20.93 7.27
C PHE A 662 0.78 19.88 7.72
N ARG A 663 1.59 20.22 8.73
CA ARG A 663 2.45 19.25 9.42
C ARG A 663 1.61 18.19 10.13
N GLY A 664 2.01 16.92 10.03
CA GLY A 664 1.31 15.79 10.65
C GLY A 664 -0.06 15.42 10.03
N ARG A 665 -0.46 16.06 8.92
CA ARG A 665 -1.71 15.79 8.17
C ARG A 665 -2.96 15.57 9.05
N PRO A 666 -3.33 16.54 9.91
CA PRO A 666 -4.50 16.42 10.77
C PRO A 666 -5.82 16.37 9.98
N PHE A 667 -5.81 16.82 8.72
CA PHE A 667 -6.98 16.80 7.85
C PHE A 667 -6.72 15.93 6.62
N GLY A 668 -7.63 15.00 6.37
CA GLY A 668 -7.73 14.25 5.12
C GLY A 668 -8.87 14.75 4.25
N THR A 669 -8.82 14.44 2.96
CA THR A 669 -9.97 14.59 2.06
C THR A 669 -10.07 13.41 1.09
N VAL A 670 -11.28 12.90 0.89
CA VAL A 670 -11.61 11.95 -0.18
C VAL A 670 -12.68 12.57 -1.07
N ILE A 671 -12.30 12.86 -2.31
CA ILE A 671 -13.17 13.51 -3.29
C ILE A 671 -13.61 12.46 -4.31
N PHE A 672 -14.85 12.00 -4.22
CA PHE A 672 -15.43 11.12 -5.22
C PHE A 672 -15.88 11.96 -6.43
N VAL A 673 -15.35 11.62 -7.61
CA VAL A 673 -15.59 12.42 -8.82
C VAL A 673 -15.76 11.56 -10.07
N ARG A 674 -16.63 12.01 -10.97
CA ARG A 674 -16.76 11.42 -12.30
C ARG A 674 -15.60 11.82 -13.22
N SER A 675 -15.19 10.92 -14.11
CA SER A 675 -14.07 11.16 -15.03
C SER A 675 -14.27 12.35 -15.98
N ASP A 676 -15.52 12.66 -16.36
CA ASP A 676 -15.86 13.80 -17.20
C ASP A 676 -15.68 15.15 -16.49
N LEU A 677 -16.02 15.24 -15.20
CA LEU A 677 -15.75 16.43 -14.37
C LEU A 677 -14.25 16.72 -14.27
N VAL A 678 -13.43 15.67 -14.11
CA VAL A 678 -11.97 15.79 -14.08
C VAL A 678 -11.43 16.30 -15.41
N ARG A 679 -11.87 15.71 -16.54
CA ARG A 679 -11.47 16.12 -17.89
C ARG A 679 -11.88 17.56 -18.20
N PHE A 680 -13.04 18.00 -17.68
CA PHE A 680 -13.50 19.38 -17.82
C PHE A 680 -12.63 20.35 -17.02
N ALA A 681 -12.31 20.01 -15.77
CA ALA A 681 -11.54 20.86 -14.85
C ALA A 681 -10.05 20.97 -15.22
N VAL A 682 -9.41 19.85 -15.58
CA VAL A 682 -7.96 19.71 -15.80
C VAL A 682 -7.65 19.57 -17.29
N ARG A 683 -7.40 20.71 -17.95
CA ARG A 683 -7.06 20.74 -19.40
C ARG A 683 -5.58 20.51 -19.69
N GLN A 684 -4.71 20.91 -18.77
CA GLN A 684 -3.25 20.74 -18.87
C GLN A 684 -2.81 19.66 -17.88
N ASN A 685 -1.87 18.80 -18.28
CA ASN A 685 -1.32 17.72 -17.45
C ASN A 685 -2.38 16.70 -16.95
N LEU A 686 -3.47 16.51 -17.70
CA LEU A 686 -4.51 15.53 -17.36
C LEU A 686 -3.94 14.12 -17.14
N GLY A 687 -2.99 13.69 -17.97
CA GLY A 687 -2.32 12.39 -17.81
C GLY A 687 -1.66 12.25 -16.44
N GLN A 688 -0.79 13.20 -16.07
CA GLN A 688 -0.12 13.22 -14.76
C GLN A 688 -1.11 13.28 -13.59
N PHE A 689 -2.22 14.02 -13.74
CA PHE A 689 -3.27 14.07 -12.74
C PHE A 689 -3.96 12.71 -12.55
N LEU A 690 -4.31 12.04 -13.66
CA LEU A 690 -4.95 10.73 -13.63
C LEU A 690 -3.98 9.67 -13.10
N ASP A 691 -2.72 9.65 -13.55
CA ASP A 691 -1.69 8.72 -13.10
C ASP A 691 -1.46 8.79 -11.58
N ARG A 692 -1.49 10.01 -11.00
CA ARG A 692 -1.35 10.22 -9.55
C ARG A 692 -2.42 9.51 -8.73
N TYR A 693 -3.65 9.41 -9.25
CA TYR A 693 -4.80 8.87 -8.53
C TYR A 693 -5.31 7.55 -9.12
N ASP A 694 -4.67 7.04 -10.18
CA ASP A 694 -5.00 5.79 -10.85
C ASP A 694 -5.10 4.59 -9.91
N PRO A 695 -4.20 4.43 -8.91
CA PRO A 695 -4.26 3.29 -8.00
C PRO A 695 -5.52 3.24 -7.13
N TYR A 696 -6.20 4.38 -6.96
CA TYR A 696 -7.44 4.52 -6.20
C TYR A 696 -8.68 4.63 -7.10
N ALA A 697 -8.50 4.62 -8.43
CA ALA A 697 -9.59 4.77 -9.36
C ALA A 697 -10.55 3.57 -9.27
N LEU A 698 -11.85 3.84 -9.17
CA LEU A 698 -12.87 2.80 -9.15
C LEU A 698 -13.09 2.30 -10.59
N ARG A 699 -12.23 1.35 -10.99
CA ARG A 699 -12.30 0.63 -12.26
C ARG A 699 -12.79 -0.79 -11.99
N TRP A 700 -13.62 -1.26 -12.90
CA TRP A 700 -14.17 -2.60 -12.87
C TRP A 700 -13.78 -3.27 -14.17
N ASP A 701 -12.68 -4.00 -14.12
CA ASP A 701 -12.24 -4.85 -15.21
C ASP A 701 -12.96 -6.21 -15.15
N SER A 702 -12.61 -7.09 -16.07
CA SER A 702 -13.17 -8.45 -16.10
C SER A 702 -12.90 -9.23 -14.81
N GLN A 703 -11.76 -9.02 -14.15
CA GLN A 703 -11.39 -9.77 -12.94
C GLN A 703 -12.15 -9.28 -11.72
N GLU A 704 -12.25 -7.97 -11.53
CA GLU A 704 -13.07 -7.32 -10.50
C GLU A 704 -14.56 -7.68 -10.65
N ALA A 705 -15.07 -7.78 -11.89
CA ALA A 705 -16.43 -8.25 -12.14
C ALA A 705 -16.66 -9.70 -11.66
N LEU A 706 -15.68 -10.59 -11.89
CA LEU A 706 -15.73 -11.97 -11.38
C LEU A 706 -15.63 -12.00 -9.84
N ARG A 707 -14.76 -11.19 -9.24
CA ARG A 707 -14.66 -11.04 -7.77
C ARG A 707 -15.99 -10.60 -7.16
N LEU A 708 -16.62 -9.58 -7.73
CA LEU A 708 -17.93 -9.11 -7.28
C LEU A 708 -19.00 -10.20 -7.39
N ALA A 709 -19.04 -10.93 -8.51
CA ALA A 709 -19.99 -12.03 -8.68
C ALA A 709 -19.81 -13.12 -7.61
N LEU A 710 -18.56 -13.47 -7.30
CA LEU A 710 -18.25 -14.46 -6.27
C LEU A 710 -18.62 -13.94 -4.88
N TRP A 711 -18.31 -12.68 -4.58
CA TRP A 711 -18.65 -12.03 -3.31
C TRP A 711 -20.17 -11.97 -3.07
N VAL A 712 -20.96 -11.64 -4.10
CA VAL A 712 -22.42 -11.67 -4.00
C VAL A 712 -22.90 -13.09 -3.69
N ALA A 713 -22.30 -14.11 -4.32
CA ALA A 713 -22.67 -15.51 -4.10
C ALA A 713 -22.27 -16.04 -2.71
N THR A 714 -21.08 -15.70 -2.21
CA THR A 714 -20.61 -16.12 -0.88
C THR A 714 -21.36 -15.40 0.24
N THR A 715 -21.60 -14.09 0.12
CA THR A 715 -22.39 -13.33 1.11
C THR A 715 -23.87 -13.73 1.12
N ALA A 716 -24.40 -14.20 -0.01
CA ALA A 716 -25.72 -14.83 -0.09
C ALA A 716 -25.77 -16.24 0.53
N LYS A 717 -24.62 -16.81 0.94
CA LYS A 717 -24.47 -18.22 1.35
C LYS A 717 -24.93 -19.21 0.26
N ALA A 718 -24.87 -18.81 -1.01
CA ALA A 718 -25.32 -19.62 -2.15
C ALA A 718 -24.22 -20.58 -2.66
N VAL A 719 -22.96 -20.28 -2.35
CA VAL A 719 -21.77 -21.11 -2.61
C VAL A 719 -20.94 -21.22 -1.32
N PRO A 720 -20.03 -22.21 -1.20
CA PRO A 720 -19.11 -22.30 -0.07
C PRO A 720 -18.34 -21.00 0.15
N GLN A 721 -17.96 -20.73 1.41
CA GLN A 721 -17.08 -19.60 1.73
C GLN A 721 -15.75 -19.74 0.99
N ALA A 722 -15.10 -18.60 0.72
CA ALA A 722 -13.82 -18.59 0.04
C ALA A 722 -12.70 -19.10 0.97
N ASP A 723 -11.94 -20.11 0.51
CA ASP A 723 -10.65 -20.55 1.06
C ASP A 723 -9.56 -19.47 0.86
N GLY A 724 -9.75 -18.27 1.40
CA GLY A 724 -8.85 -17.15 1.12
C GLY A 724 -9.54 -15.81 1.12
N ASP A 725 -8.75 -14.77 1.08
CA ASP A 725 -9.27 -13.47 0.74
C ASP A 725 -9.61 -13.50 -0.75
N LEU A 726 -10.78 -13.00 -1.13
CA LEU A 726 -11.22 -12.96 -2.53
C LEU A 726 -10.28 -12.10 -3.39
N MET A 727 -9.57 -11.14 -2.77
CA MET A 727 -8.63 -10.29 -3.49
C MET A 727 -7.34 -11.01 -3.87
N ASP A 728 -6.89 -11.96 -3.04
CA ASP A 728 -5.68 -12.75 -3.27
C ASP A 728 -5.91 -13.86 -4.31
N TYR A 729 -7.16 -14.06 -4.75
CA TYR A 729 -7.47 -15.08 -5.73
C TYR A 729 -6.93 -14.68 -7.11
N SER A 730 -6.07 -15.55 -7.65
CA SER A 730 -5.70 -15.48 -9.06
C SER A 730 -6.93 -15.63 -9.96
N TRP A 731 -6.80 -15.22 -11.21
CA TRP A 731 -7.84 -15.40 -12.22
C TRP A 731 -8.33 -16.86 -12.27
N GLU A 732 -7.42 -17.84 -12.29
CA GLU A 732 -7.74 -19.26 -12.34
C GLU A 732 -8.56 -19.70 -11.12
N ARG A 733 -8.21 -19.20 -9.92
CA ARG A 733 -8.92 -19.53 -8.69
C ARG A 733 -10.32 -18.94 -8.67
N LEU A 734 -10.50 -17.70 -9.12
CA LEU A 734 -11.82 -17.08 -9.29
C LEU A 734 -12.71 -17.89 -10.25
N VAL A 735 -12.15 -18.28 -11.40
CA VAL A 735 -12.87 -19.08 -12.39
C VAL A 735 -13.34 -20.41 -11.80
N GLN A 736 -12.51 -21.10 -11.02
CA GLN A 736 -12.88 -22.36 -10.37
C GLN A 736 -13.97 -22.15 -9.31
N ALA A 737 -13.84 -21.12 -8.46
CA ALA A 737 -14.80 -20.81 -7.41
C ALA A 737 -16.19 -20.39 -7.95
N LEU A 738 -16.24 -19.86 -9.18
CA LEU A 738 -17.48 -19.45 -9.86
C LEU A 738 -18.16 -20.57 -10.67
N VAL A 739 -17.53 -21.74 -10.82
CA VAL A 739 -18.15 -22.88 -11.51
C VAL A 739 -19.50 -23.29 -10.89
N PRO A 740 -19.68 -23.36 -9.55
CA PRO A 740 -20.99 -23.63 -8.95
C PRO A 740 -22.04 -22.54 -9.21
N VAL A 741 -21.64 -21.33 -9.60
CA VAL A 741 -22.55 -20.22 -9.87
C VAL A 741 -23.17 -20.38 -11.25
N TRP A 742 -22.38 -20.46 -12.33
CA TRP A 742 -22.88 -20.44 -13.72
C TRP A 742 -22.30 -21.55 -14.62
N GLY A 743 -21.51 -22.47 -14.06
CA GLY A 743 -20.86 -23.57 -14.76
C GLY A 743 -19.65 -23.18 -15.60
N VAL A 744 -18.91 -24.19 -16.11
CA VAL A 744 -17.68 -23.97 -16.91
C VAL A 744 -17.98 -23.33 -18.28
N LYS A 745 -19.14 -23.59 -18.85
CA LYS A 745 -19.59 -23.12 -20.17
C LYS A 745 -21.05 -22.70 -20.15
N MET A 746 -21.46 -21.89 -21.13
CA MET A 746 -22.86 -21.50 -21.44
C MET A 746 -23.74 -22.67 -21.95
N GLY A 747 -23.36 -23.90 -21.61
CA GLY A 747 -24.04 -25.16 -21.89
C GLY A 747 -23.39 -26.30 -21.08
N ARG A 748 -23.56 -27.55 -21.52
CA ARG A 748 -22.95 -28.72 -20.87
C ARG A 748 -21.41 -28.68 -21.06
N LYS A 749 -20.63 -29.35 -20.20
CA LYS A 749 -19.15 -29.36 -20.28
C LYS A 749 -18.61 -29.72 -21.68
N ASN A 750 -19.30 -30.62 -22.39
CA ASN A 750 -18.95 -31.10 -23.73
C ASN A 750 -19.52 -30.26 -24.89
N SER A 751 -20.23 -29.16 -24.62
CA SER A 751 -20.81 -28.32 -25.68
C SER A 751 -19.73 -27.47 -26.38
N ARG A 752 -20.05 -27.02 -27.60
CA ARG A 752 -19.26 -26.05 -28.39
C ARG A 752 -19.57 -24.59 -28.03
N GLU A 753 -20.17 -24.37 -26.85
CA GLU A 753 -20.53 -23.06 -26.30
C GLU A 753 -19.31 -22.37 -25.67
N ALA A 754 -19.41 -21.05 -25.51
CA ALA A 754 -18.40 -20.23 -24.85
C ALA A 754 -18.23 -20.61 -23.37
N ARG A 755 -17.03 -20.36 -22.83
CA ARG A 755 -16.74 -20.49 -21.41
C ARG A 755 -17.44 -19.39 -20.62
N SER A 756 -18.11 -19.73 -19.52
CA SER A 756 -18.91 -18.76 -18.76
C SER A 756 -18.04 -17.64 -18.16
N ASP A 757 -16.82 -17.97 -17.70
CA ASP A 757 -15.87 -17.00 -17.15
C ASP A 757 -15.44 -15.90 -18.11
N ARG A 758 -15.45 -16.18 -19.42
CA ARG A 758 -15.15 -15.20 -20.47
C ARG A 758 -16.40 -14.56 -21.05
N TRP A 759 -17.50 -15.31 -21.08
CA TRP A 759 -18.75 -14.83 -21.66
C TRP A 759 -19.39 -13.76 -20.79
N VAL A 760 -19.44 -13.94 -19.46
CA VAL A 760 -20.12 -12.99 -18.57
C VAL A 760 -19.46 -11.60 -18.59
N PRO A 761 -18.14 -11.44 -18.38
CA PRO A 761 -17.51 -10.12 -18.47
C PRO A 761 -17.61 -9.52 -19.87
N ALA A 762 -17.45 -10.32 -20.94
CA ALA A 762 -17.55 -9.83 -22.31
C ALA A 762 -18.98 -9.41 -22.71
N ALA A 763 -20.01 -9.99 -22.10
CA ALA A 763 -21.41 -9.63 -22.36
C ALA A 763 -21.82 -8.34 -21.63
N LEU A 764 -21.23 -8.09 -20.47
CA LEU A 764 -21.52 -6.93 -19.63
C LEU A 764 -20.54 -5.76 -19.85
N GLY A 765 -19.42 -6.01 -20.51
CA GLY A 765 -18.39 -5.02 -20.80
C GLY A 765 -18.71 -4.16 -22.02
N ASP A 766 -18.20 -2.93 -22.01
CA ASP A 766 -18.09 -2.08 -23.19
C ASP A 766 -16.76 -2.35 -23.95
N PHE A 767 -16.51 -1.63 -25.05
CA PHE A 767 -15.26 -1.76 -25.80
C PHE A 767 -14.04 -1.05 -25.18
N ASN A 768 -14.20 -0.42 -24.01
CA ASN A 768 -13.09 0.11 -23.22
C ASN A 768 -12.67 -0.86 -22.10
N ASP A 769 -13.08 -2.13 -22.19
CA ASP A 769 -12.90 -3.18 -21.18
C ASP A 769 -13.47 -2.83 -19.79
N GLN A 770 -14.47 -1.93 -19.73
CA GLN A 770 -15.12 -1.55 -18.47
C GLN A 770 -16.43 -2.30 -18.27
N VAL A 771 -16.60 -2.90 -17.08
CA VAL A 771 -17.81 -3.61 -16.67
C VAL A 771 -18.42 -2.90 -15.47
N GLN A 772 -19.60 -2.29 -15.54
CA GLN A 772 -20.11 -1.59 -14.35
C GLN A 772 -20.60 -2.57 -13.28
N ALA A 773 -20.23 -2.34 -12.02
CA ALA A 773 -20.66 -3.18 -10.88
C ALA A 773 -22.18 -3.29 -10.77
N ARG A 774 -22.90 -2.19 -11.03
CA ARG A 774 -24.37 -2.18 -11.03
C ARG A 774 -24.94 -3.18 -12.04
N ASP A 775 -24.34 -3.28 -13.23
CA ASP A 775 -24.77 -4.19 -14.29
C ASP A 775 -24.52 -5.65 -13.90
N VAL A 776 -23.39 -5.94 -13.25
CA VAL A 776 -23.08 -7.28 -12.70
C VAL A 776 -24.12 -7.70 -11.66
N VAL A 777 -24.44 -6.82 -10.71
CA VAL A 777 -25.42 -7.12 -9.65
C VAL A 777 -26.83 -7.30 -10.22
N ARG A 778 -27.25 -6.45 -11.18
CA ARG A 778 -28.55 -6.59 -11.87
C ARG A 778 -28.63 -7.88 -12.67
N PHE A 779 -27.55 -8.21 -13.39
CA PHE A 779 -27.45 -9.47 -14.13
C PHE A 779 -27.63 -10.67 -13.20
N ILE A 780 -26.95 -10.70 -12.04
CA ILE A 780 -27.09 -11.79 -11.06
C ILE A 780 -28.51 -11.82 -10.47
N ARG A 781 -29.09 -10.66 -10.14
CA ARG A 781 -30.48 -10.56 -9.64
C ARG A 781 -31.46 -11.21 -10.60
N ASP A 782 -31.43 -10.79 -11.86
CA ASP A 782 -32.39 -11.23 -12.88
C ASP A 782 -32.11 -12.68 -13.30
N ALA A 783 -30.84 -13.07 -13.47
CA ALA A 783 -30.49 -14.45 -13.78
C ALA A 783 -30.88 -15.41 -12.66
N ALA A 784 -30.74 -15.01 -11.38
CA ALA A 784 -31.17 -15.81 -10.25
C ALA A 784 -32.70 -15.93 -10.18
N GLU A 785 -33.44 -14.87 -10.52
CA GLU A 785 -34.91 -14.90 -10.63
C GLU A 785 -35.38 -15.86 -11.72
N PHE A 786 -34.84 -15.72 -12.94
CA PHE A 786 -35.22 -16.53 -14.09
C PHE A 786 -34.76 -17.99 -13.98
N SER A 787 -33.81 -18.30 -13.09
CA SER A 787 -33.38 -19.67 -12.79
C SER A 787 -34.25 -20.38 -11.76
N GLN A 788 -35.17 -19.68 -11.10
CA GLN A 788 -36.09 -20.29 -10.12
C GLN A 788 -37.01 -21.30 -10.81
N ASN A 789 -37.26 -22.43 -10.16
CA ASN A 789 -38.06 -23.55 -10.68
C ASN A 789 -37.48 -24.28 -11.92
N ASP A 790 -36.28 -23.92 -12.41
CA ASP A 790 -35.59 -24.65 -13.49
C ASP A 790 -34.98 -25.95 -12.94
N GLN A 791 -35.46 -27.11 -13.42
CA GLN A 791 -35.01 -28.43 -12.98
C GLN A 791 -33.98 -29.07 -13.92
N ASP A 792 -33.69 -28.47 -15.08
CA ASP A 792 -32.81 -29.04 -16.09
C ASP A 792 -31.32 -28.90 -15.74
N TRP A 793 -31.00 -27.97 -14.83
CA TRP A 793 -29.65 -27.69 -14.37
C TRP A 793 -29.54 -27.79 -12.85
N GLN A 794 -28.88 -28.85 -12.36
CA GLN A 794 -28.59 -29.06 -10.93
C GLN A 794 -27.14 -28.80 -10.53
N ASP A 795 -26.25 -28.62 -11.50
CA ASP A 795 -24.81 -28.40 -11.28
C ASP A 795 -24.44 -26.93 -11.00
N ARG A 796 -25.40 -26.01 -11.14
CA ARG A 796 -25.16 -24.56 -11.07
C ARG A 796 -26.38 -23.77 -10.56
N LEU A 797 -26.13 -22.59 -10.02
CA LEU A 797 -27.17 -21.67 -9.55
C LEU A 797 -27.90 -20.96 -10.70
N LEU A 798 -27.15 -20.45 -11.69
CA LEU A 798 -27.65 -19.65 -12.81
C LEU A 798 -27.69 -20.48 -14.10
N THR A 799 -28.86 -20.58 -14.73
CA THR A 799 -29.02 -21.40 -15.95
C THR A 799 -28.67 -20.61 -17.22
N PRO A 800 -28.20 -21.25 -18.31
CA PRO A 800 -27.82 -20.52 -19.52
C PRO A 800 -28.97 -19.79 -20.22
N SER A 801 -30.20 -20.27 -20.12
CA SER A 801 -31.40 -19.57 -20.61
C SER A 801 -31.66 -18.30 -19.79
N ALA A 802 -31.64 -18.44 -18.45
CA ALA A 802 -31.82 -17.34 -17.52
C ALA A 802 -30.76 -16.24 -17.70
N MET A 803 -29.49 -16.60 -17.86
CA MET A 803 -28.40 -15.63 -18.10
C MET A 803 -28.60 -14.86 -19.41
N ARG A 804 -29.02 -15.51 -20.51
CA ARG A 804 -29.31 -14.79 -21.77
C ARG A 804 -30.51 -13.86 -21.64
N GLN A 805 -31.55 -14.28 -20.92
CA GLN A 805 -32.73 -13.45 -20.67
C GLN A 805 -32.41 -12.24 -19.78
N ALA A 806 -31.58 -12.43 -18.75
CA ALA A 806 -31.08 -11.36 -17.89
C ALA A 806 -30.29 -10.31 -18.68
N LEU A 807 -29.46 -10.75 -19.64
CA LEU A 807 -28.73 -9.84 -20.52
C LEU A 807 -29.65 -8.98 -21.40
N VAL A 808 -30.72 -9.55 -21.95
CA VAL A 808 -31.71 -8.81 -22.76
C VAL A 808 -32.40 -7.73 -21.93
N LYS A 809 -32.85 -8.09 -20.72
CA LYS A 809 -33.47 -7.13 -19.79
C LYS A 809 -32.48 -6.05 -19.36
N GLY A 810 -31.27 -6.44 -18.97
CA GLY A 810 -30.21 -5.51 -18.55
C GLY A 810 -29.78 -4.54 -19.66
N SER A 811 -29.78 -5.00 -20.93
CA SER A 811 -29.46 -4.15 -22.07
C SER A 811 -30.46 -2.99 -22.24
N GLN A 812 -31.75 -3.25 -22.02
CA GLN A 812 -32.79 -2.21 -22.09
C GLN A 812 -32.62 -1.19 -20.96
N GLU A 813 -32.47 -1.67 -19.73
CA GLU A 813 -32.24 -0.83 -18.55
C GLU A 813 -30.98 0.05 -18.75
N LYS A 814 -29.91 -0.52 -19.31
CA LYS A 814 -28.67 0.19 -19.60
C LYS A 814 -28.83 1.29 -20.64
N LEU A 815 -29.56 1.03 -21.73
CA LEU A 815 -29.80 2.03 -22.77
C LEU A 815 -30.63 3.20 -22.22
N ASP A 816 -31.66 2.91 -21.42
CA ASP A 816 -32.48 3.93 -20.79
C ASP A 816 -31.69 4.79 -19.80
N GLU A 817 -30.77 4.20 -19.04
CA GLU A 817 -29.83 4.91 -18.18
C GLU A 817 -28.88 5.80 -18.99
N LEU A 818 -28.26 5.26 -20.04
CA LEU A 818 -27.34 6.02 -20.89
C LEU A 818 -28.02 7.24 -21.53
N ARG A 819 -29.30 7.13 -21.89
CA ARG A 819 -30.11 8.26 -22.40
C ARG A 819 -30.32 9.35 -21.36
N GLN A 820 -30.52 8.98 -20.10
CA GLN A 820 -30.62 9.95 -19.01
C GLN A 820 -29.26 10.58 -18.69
N GLU A 821 -28.17 9.82 -18.84
CA GLU A 821 -26.81 10.22 -18.49
C GLU A 821 -26.12 11.08 -19.54
N ASN A 822 -26.28 10.70 -20.80
CA ASN A 822 -25.73 11.38 -21.95
C ASN A 822 -26.76 11.33 -23.09
N PRO A 823 -27.71 12.29 -23.10
CA PRO A 823 -28.76 12.32 -24.12
C PRO A 823 -28.21 12.31 -25.54
N ALA A 824 -27.07 12.96 -25.78
CA ALA A 824 -26.44 12.98 -27.09
C ALA A 824 -25.98 11.58 -27.57
N VAL A 825 -25.33 10.81 -26.70
CA VAL A 825 -24.90 9.43 -27.01
C VAL A 825 -26.10 8.48 -27.08
N GLY A 826 -27.07 8.62 -26.17
CA GLY A 826 -28.28 7.80 -26.16
C GLY A 826 -29.14 7.98 -27.42
N GLU A 827 -29.33 9.21 -27.89
CA GLU A 827 -30.07 9.49 -29.14
C GLU A 827 -29.31 8.99 -30.38
N LEU A 828 -27.97 9.06 -30.39
CA LEU A 828 -27.15 8.46 -31.45
C LEU A 828 -27.30 6.93 -31.50
N LEU A 829 -27.34 6.24 -30.35
CA LEU A 829 -27.55 4.80 -30.32
C LEU A 829 -28.95 4.42 -30.81
N LEU A 830 -29.98 5.19 -30.43
CA LEU A 830 -31.33 4.98 -30.94
C LEU A 830 -31.44 5.24 -32.44
N SER A 831 -30.76 6.26 -32.98
CA SER A 831 -30.75 6.51 -34.42
C SER A 831 -30.11 5.34 -35.17
N VAL A 832 -29.00 4.79 -34.64
CA VAL A 832 -28.38 3.57 -35.17
C VAL A 832 -29.34 2.38 -35.08
N GLY A 833 -30.04 2.20 -33.95
CA GLY A 833 -31.02 1.15 -33.72
C GLY A 833 -32.17 1.10 -34.73
N ARG A 834 -32.56 2.23 -35.33
CA ARG A 834 -33.62 2.27 -36.37
C ARG A 834 -33.27 1.47 -37.62
N HIS A 835 -31.98 1.20 -37.84
CA HIS A 835 -31.49 0.45 -38.98
C HIS A 835 -31.36 -1.06 -38.70
N ALA A 836 -31.69 -1.53 -37.49
CA ALA A 836 -31.45 -2.92 -37.07
C ALA A 836 -32.27 -3.98 -37.82
N ASP A 837 -33.39 -3.59 -38.45
CA ASP A 837 -34.21 -4.49 -39.26
C ASP A 837 -33.60 -4.76 -40.65
N ASP A 838 -32.87 -3.78 -41.19
CA ASP A 838 -32.29 -3.80 -42.54
C ASP A 838 -30.79 -4.10 -42.55
N VAL A 839 -30.08 -3.77 -41.46
CA VAL A 839 -28.63 -3.87 -41.32
C VAL A 839 -28.26 -4.91 -40.26
N VAL A 840 -27.30 -5.77 -40.59
CA VAL A 840 -26.81 -6.83 -39.69
C VAL A 840 -25.39 -6.51 -39.26
N MET A 841 -25.06 -6.70 -37.97
CA MET A 841 -23.74 -6.45 -37.42
C MET A 841 -22.74 -7.55 -37.82
N PRO A 842 -21.45 -7.24 -38.11
CA PRO A 842 -20.83 -5.90 -38.20
C PRO A 842 -21.22 -5.11 -39.46
N PHE A 843 -21.23 -3.78 -39.39
CA PHE A 843 -21.75 -2.87 -40.44
C PHE A 843 -20.78 -1.72 -40.80
N ASN A 844 -20.97 -1.05 -41.94
CA ASN A 844 -20.27 0.21 -42.24
C ASN A 844 -20.97 1.39 -41.56
N ALA A 845 -20.22 2.45 -41.25
CA ALA A 845 -20.80 3.65 -40.65
C ALA A 845 -21.89 4.30 -41.53
N GLU A 846 -21.72 4.25 -42.85
CA GLU A 846 -22.68 4.80 -43.82
C GLU A 846 -24.02 4.04 -43.80
N ASP A 847 -24.00 2.73 -43.55
CA ASP A 847 -25.19 1.86 -43.54
C ASP A 847 -26.16 2.23 -42.40
N VAL A 848 -25.66 2.89 -41.35
CA VAL A 848 -26.41 3.29 -40.15
C VAL A 848 -26.40 4.81 -39.93
N GLY A 849 -25.98 5.59 -40.94
CA GLY A 849 -26.02 7.06 -40.91
C GLY A 849 -25.06 7.73 -39.92
N LEU A 850 -23.94 7.09 -39.57
CA LEU A 850 -22.94 7.64 -38.65
C LEU A 850 -21.91 8.53 -39.36
N ASP A 851 -21.77 9.78 -38.94
CA ASP A 851 -20.70 10.68 -39.37
C ASP A 851 -19.44 10.54 -38.49
N ALA A 852 -18.34 11.22 -38.86
CA ALA A 852 -17.07 11.15 -38.16
C ALA A 852 -17.14 11.62 -36.68
N ASN A 853 -18.00 12.59 -36.39
CA ASN A 853 -18.18 13.13 -35.03
C ASN A 853 -18.98 12.15 -34.16
N ALA A 854 -20.04 11.57 -34.71
CA ALA A 854 -20.86 10.54 -34.07
C ALA A 854 -20.03 9.28 -33.78
N ILE A 855 -19.19 8.84 -34.73
CA ILE A 855 -18.25 7.73 -34.51
C ILE A 855 -17.33 8.05 -33.34
N THR A 856 -16.72 9.24 -33.32
CA THR A 856 -15.77 9.61 -32.26
C THR A 856 -16.44 9.58 -30.90
N ARG A 857 -17.63 10.18 -30.77
CA ARG A 857 -18.41 10.18 -29.53
C ARG A 857 -18.82 8.79 -29.06
N LEU A 858 -19.25 7.91 -29.97
CA LEU A 858 -19.64 6.54 -29.61
C LEU A 858 -18.44 5.67 -29.22
N ARG A 859 -17.28 5.87 -29.85
CA ARG A 859 -16.02 5.19 -29.48
C ARG A 859 -15.51 5.68 -28.12
N GLU A 860 -15.52 6.98 -27.87
CA GLU A 860 -15.16 7.56 -26.56
C GLU A 860 -16.06 7.02 -25.43
N ALA A 861 -17.35 6.79 -25.72
CA ALA A 861 -18.31 6.19 -24.79
C ALA A 861 -18.21 4.66 -24.68
N GLY A 862 -17.28 4.00 -25.39
CA GLY A 862 -17.13 2.54 -25.42
C GLY A 862 -18.28 1.79 -26.11
N ALA A 863 -19.20 2.51 -26.75
CA ALA A 863 -20.44 1.97 -27.32
C ALA A 863 -20.29 1.49 -28.77
N LEU A 864 -19.15 1.75 -29.42
CA LEU A 864 -18.85 1.36 -30.80
C LEU A 864 -17.34 1.12 -30.94
N ASP A 865 -16.93 0.09 -31.68
CA ASP A 865 -15.53 -0.04 -32.11
C ASP A 865 -15.39 -0.77 -33.45
N ARG A 866 -14.20 -0.70 -34.07
CA ARG A 866 -13.90 -1.37 -35.35
C ARG A 866 -13.32 -2.77 -35.13
N ASP A 867 -13.80 -3.75 -35.88
CA ASP A 867 -13.18 -5.07 -35.94
C ASP A 867 -11.98 -5.12 -36.90
N SER A 868 -11.31 -6.29 -36.96
CA SER A 868 -10.14 -6.54 -37.80
C SER A 868 -10.39 -6.34 -39.29
N ASP A 869 -11.66 -6.40 -39.71
CA ASP A 869 -12.08 -6.27 -41.10
C ASP A 869 -12.49 -4.81 -41.43
N GLY A 870 -12.31 -3.89 -40.47
CA GLY A 870 -12.61 -2.47 -40.61
C GLY A 870 -14.08 -2.09 -40.42
N LEU A 871 -14.94 -3.06 -40.06
CA LEU A 871 -16.38 -2.86 -39.86
C LEU A 871 -16.69 -2.54 -38.40
N TYR A 872 -17.77 -1.80 -38.14
CA TYR A 872 -18.15 -1.41 -36.80
C TYR A 872 -19.02 -2.45 -36.09
N ARG A 873 -18.81 -2.55 -34.77
CA ARG A 873 -19.62 -3.36 -33.85
C ARG A 873 -20.10 -2.54 -32.67
N LEU A 874 -21.21 -2.99 -32.10
CA LEU A 874 -21.77 -2.56 -30.83
C LEU A 874 -21.48 -3.65 -29.77
N PRO A 875 -21.19 -3.28 -28.52
CA PRO A 875 -20.99 -4.25 -27.47
C PRO A 875 -22.34 -4.89 -27.09
N GLU A 876 -22.27 -6.10 -26.53
CA GLU A 876 -23.46 -6.93 -26.29
C GLU A 876 -24.45 -6.27 -25.33
N ILE A 877 -23.93 -5.47 -24.38
CA ILE A 877 -24.72 -4.71 -23.40
C ILE A 877 -25.64 -3.65 -24.03
N TYR A 878 -25.34 -3.13 -25.23
CA TYR A 878 -26.24 -2.21 -25.96
C TYR A 878 -26.99 -2.90 -27.11
N ARG A 879 -26.39 -3.94 -27.70
CA ARG A 879 -26.90 -4.60 -28.91
C ARG A 879 -28.32 -5.11 -28.78
N HIS A 880 -28.64 -5.75 -27.65
CA HIS A 880 -29.93 -6.40 -27.45
C HIS A 880 -31.09 -5.40 -27.40
N ALA A 881 -30.92 -4.26 -26.71
CA ALA A 881 -31.90 -3.18 -26.68
C ALA A 881 -32.12 -2.53 -28.06
N LEU A 882 -31.08 -2.48 -28.88
CA LEU A 882 -31.13 -1.89 -30.22
C LEU A 882 -31.62 -2.86 -31.31
N GLY A 883 -31.86 -4.14 -31.00
CA GLY A 883 -32.46 -5.11 -31.93
C GLY A 883 -31.52 -5.68 -33.00
N PHE A 884 -30.22 -5.34 -32.99
CA PHE A 884 -29.29 -5.77 -34.05
C PHE A 884 -29.02 -7.28 -34.03
N ARG A 885 -29.16 -7.91 -35.19
CA ARG A 885 -28.74 -9.31 -35.45
C ARG A 885 -27.24 -9.35 -35.80
N THR A 886 -26.60 -10.50 -35.61
CA THR A 886 -25.15 -10.71 -35.90
C THR A 886 -24.90 -11.75 -36.98
N ARG A 887 -23.97 -11.48 -37.91
CA ARG A 887 -23.44 -12.47 -38.87
C ARG A 887 -22.23 -13.20 -38.27
N GLY A 888 -22.33 -14.52 -38.14
CA GLY A 888 -21.25 -15.37 -37.66
C GLY A 888 -21.11 -15.44 -36.13
N ARG A 889 -20.16 -16.25 -35.63
CA ARG A 889 -19.85 -16.34 -34.19
C ARG A 889 -19.23 -15.03 -33.71
N VAL A 890 -19.67 -14.56 -32.55
CA VAL A 890 -19.12 -13.38 -31.85
C VAL A 890 -17.60 -13.54 -31.72
N ARG A 891 -16.84 -12.78 -32.51
CA ARG A 891 -15.42 -12.52 -32.24
C ARG A 891 -15.40 -11.38 -31.22
N VAL A 892 -14.90 -11.68 -30.03
CA VAL A 892 -14.57 -10.64 -29.04
C VAL A 892 -13.47 -9.80 -29.68
N ILE A 893 -13.78 -8.55 -30.01
CA ILE A 893 -12.75 -7.57 -30.33
C ILE A 893 -12.02 -7.34 -29.00
N ARG A 894 -10.75 -7.75 -28.92
CA ARG A 894 -9.85 -7.27 -27.87
C ARG A 894 -8.88 -6.30 -28.54
N PRO A 895 -8.50 -5.20 -27.87
CA PRO A 895 -7.34 -4.42 -28.28
C PRO A 895 -6.06 -5.26 -28.31
#